data_AF-A0A9D9IDX2-F1
#
_entry.id   AF-A0A9D9IDX2-F1
#
_cell.length_a   1.000
_cell.length_b   1.000
_cell.length_c   1.000
_cell.angle_alpha   90.00
_cell.angle_beta   90.00
_cell.angle_gamma   90.00
#
_symmetry.space_group_name_H-M   'P 1'
#
loop_
_entity.id
_entity.type
_entity.pdbx_description
1 polymer ?
#
loop_
_entity_poly.entity_id
_entity_poly.type
_entity_poly.pdbx_seq_one_letter_code
_entity_poly.pdbx_strand_id
1 'polypeptide(L)'
;MEKLYPNRMGFIEHFLVSGVAEDDFVDNHIDDNQLHYEAFLRSIVPERNLDAPHGFPKIGEISRIGLPWRYHFTHGDSFVDYSTFYFTLKKIRLEAAVGLVSPVRQKITIRVWSYASIDLWCNGERKIVLETPCYKPIMHKDAVLDLEEGFNSIYVSLQNLGVRDTRTLFGIQVRETESPVEISIPDAEESINGAAFLSGLRLSDHTISFPHVAPEGSEAGYFDDTADFGRNGNRYTWMTISGKTSFTAEPGNPHIVIRVKSGDGYLSRKFEIPSEIYPRYGVVGDDEANREAYYRRMAEWKSLDHGSFGFSMPHILIRKYLGMERPDDREMMYETLQQITDRYDCSDFLVGSLIRYIHNYEMDDELSADVKKTLLGYRYWMTMEGSDAMCMWSENHAMQFFASAYLAGRLYPEDYFSRAKMRGRELEAFGKARLNEWFDSVDEYGFEEFLSACYMCVTFAALVNLYDYAEEEIKRRAGRTLDRIMRMLSLHAFHGSVIAPMGRIYRDVIYPFTQGAQVLMNLVDSRTPISDKESYLVSYATSSYRFPDDLKELMESDADTSYSTGNALVKIKKTQDYLLTSVQSPRSDGFKRWPNLTLDASSLDTSKYPVVKSLNERFHGTTAFGPGKYGYQQHMWVAALSPEALVFANHPGGTYDGSSMRPGYWYGNGIMPAVKQTEDAIASIYSITDDYPVHFVHIYAPLSKFDNAEIEDHWLFLSKGNGNIAIWSSGRLEPYSDELPDSEFRIYKDKTAFICYVGSGNPEAFKKSCMKRLPAFDEESMTLSDASGIKLAYKAEEDRTQYV
;
A
#
# COMPACT_ATOMS: atom_id res chain seq x y z
N MET A 1 11.25 29.41 -23.78
CA MET A 1 10.44 28.44 -23.01
C MET A 1 10.94 27.07 -23.40
N GLU A 2 11.17 26.20 -22.42
CA GLU A 2 11.54 24.81 -22.69
C GLU A 2 10.37 24.11 -23.39
N LYS A 3 10.64 23.39 -24.46
CA LYS A 3 9.62 22.63 -25.19
C LYS A 3 9.30 21.38 -24.40
N LEU A 4 8.02 21.13 -24.15
CA LEU A 4 7.56 19.94 -23.43
C LEU A 4 7.23 18.85 -24.44
N TYR A 5 7.62 17.61 -24.12
CA TYR A 5 7.38 16.45 -24.97
C TYR A 5 6.88 15.29 -24.12
N PRO A 6 6.20 14.30 -24.71
CA PRO A 6 5.95 13.05 -24.03
C PRO A 6 7.25 12.43 -23.49
N ASN A 7 7.19 11.78 -22.34
CA ASN A 7 8.35 11.20 -21.66
C ASN A 7 8.96 10.02 -22.47
N ARG A 8 10.01 9.39 -21.93
CA ARG A 8 10.69 8.27 -22.61
C ARG A 8 9.80 7.05 -22.92
N MET A 9 8.68 6.90 -22.20
CA MET A 9 7.69 5.84 -22.40
C MET A 9 6.50 6.32 -23.27
N GLY A 10 6.55 7.57 -23.75
CA GLY A 10 5.51 8.19 -24.57
C GLY A 10 4.38 8.83 -23.77
N PHE A 11 4.45 8.91 -22.44
CA PHE A 11 3.39 9.52 -21.63
C PHE A 11 3.43 11.04 -21.64
N ILE A 12 2.25 11.64 -21.72
CA ILE A 12 2.05 13.08 -21.47
C ILE A 12 2.03 13.28 -19.95
N GLU A 13 2.86 14.18 -19.42
CA GLU A 13 3.01 14.43 -17.97
C GLU A 13 2.50 15.81 -17.53
N HIS A 14 2.03 16.64 -18.48
CA HIS A 14 1.63 18.02 -18.22
C HIS A 14 0.17 18.24 -18.59
N PHE A 15 -0.64 18.66 -17.60
CA PHE A 15 -2.08 18.87 -17.76
C PHE A 15 -2.56 20.09 -16.99
N LEU A 16 -3.69 20.66 -17.43
CA LEU A 16 -4.61 21.35 -16.53
C LEU A 16 -5.59 20.34 -15.96
N VAL A 17 -5.92 20.44 -14.67
CA VAL A 17 -6.87 19.59 -13.96
C VAL A 17 -7.79 20.43 -13.08
N SER A 18 -9.06 20.04 -12.95
CA SER A 18 -10.02 20.74 -12.09
C SER A 18 -9.88 20.40 -10.60
N GLY A 19 -9.12 19.36 -10.25
CA GLY A 19 -9.18 18.73 -8.93
C GLY A 19 -10.26 17.64 -8.87
N VAL A 20 -10.54 17.14 -7.66
CA VAL A 20 -11.49 16.05 -7.44
C VAL A 20 -12.76 16.59 -6.80
N ALA A 21 -13.90 16.41 -7.47
CA ALA A 21 -15.21 16.59 -6.85
C ALA A 21 -15.69 15.27 -6.26
N GLU A 22 -16.08 15.31 -4.99
CA GLU A 22 -16.53 14.15 -4.21
C GLU A 22 -17.96 14.40 -3.72
N ASP A 23 -18.92 13.63 -4.22
CA ASP A 23 -20.32 13.67 -3.77
C ASP A 23 -20.65 12.40 -2.99
N ASP A 24 -21.50 12.50 -1.97
CA ASP A 24 -22.06 11.30 -1.32
C ASP A 24 -22.82 10.45 -2.34
N PHE A 25 -22.55 9.15 -2.36
CA PHE A 25 -23.24 8.20 -3.22
C PHE A 25 -24.04 7.22 -2.37
N VAL A 26 -25.36 7.30 -2.49
CA VAL A 26 -26.30 6.43 -1.77
C VAL A 26 -27.07 5.60 -2.78
N ASP A 27 -26.98 4.29 -2.60
CA ASP A 27 -27.75 3.31 -3.34
C ASP A 27 -28.30 2.27 -2.36
N ASN A 28 -29.52 1.76 -2.60
CA ASN A 28 -30.20 0.82 -1.71
C ASN A 28 -30.17 -0.63 -2.24
N HIS A 29 -29.38 -0.92 -3.27
CA HIS A 29 -29.20 -2.27 -3.77
C HIS A 29 -28.56 -3.14 -2.68
N ILE A 30 -29.04 -4.39 -2.60
CA ILE A 30 -28.52 -5.39 -1.69
C ILE A 30 -28.18 -6.59 -2.56
N ASP A 31 -26.92 -7.02 -2.48
CA ASP A 31 -26.44 -8.25 -3.08
C ASP A 31 -25.43 -8.86 -2.10
N ASP A 32 -25.60 -10.15 -1.81
CA ASP A 32 -24.73 -10.86 -0.88
C ASP A 32 -23.43 -11.37 -1.56
N ASN A 33 -23.35 -11.27 -2.89
CA ASN A 33 -22.16 -11.47 -3.67
C ASN A 33 -21.48 -10.12 -3.95
N GLN A 34 -20.41 -9.86 -3.20
CA GLN A 34 -19.70 -8.59 -3.30
C GLN A 34 -19.19 -8.28 -4.71
N LEU A 35 -18.77 -9.28 -5.50
CA LEU A 35 -18.31 -9.03 -6.88
C LEU A 35 -19.43 -8.43 -7.74
N HIS A 36 -20.66 -8.94 -7.58
CA HIS A 36 -21.82 -8.43 -8.30
C HIS A 36 -22.24 -7.06 -7.78
N TYR A 37 -22.33 -6.91 -6.45
CA TYR A 37 -22.67 -5.66 -5.79
C TYR A 37 -21.79 -4.51 -6.29
N GLU A 38 -20.47 -4.70 -6.24
CA GLU A 38 -19.52 -3.66 -6.59
C GLU A 38 -19.40 -3.40 -8.09
N ALA A 39 -19.63 -4.42 -8.93
CA ALA A 39 -19.77 -4.23 -10.37
C ALA A 39 -21.03 -3.42 -10.71
N PHE A 40 -22.15 -3.71 -10.03
CA PHE A 40 -23.38 -2.96 -10.17
C PHE A 40 -23.19 -1.48 -9.82
N LEU A 41 -22.64 -1.17 -8.63
CA LEU A 41 -22.41 0.22 -8.22
C LEU A 41 -21.53 0.96 -9.23
N ARG A 42 -20.43 0.35 -9.71
CA ARG A 42 -19.56 0.95 -10.73
C ARG A 42 -20.27 1.19 -12.06
N SER A 43 -21.24 0.34 -12.43
CA SER A 43 -21.97 0.49 -13.69
C SER A 43 -22.92 1.70 -13.72
N ILE A 44 -23.44 2.11 -12.55
CA ILE A 44 -24.46 3.17 -12.43
C ILE A 44 -23.91 4.53 -12.02
N VAL A 45 -22.67 4.60 -11.51
CA VAL A 45 -22.04 5.86 -11.09
C VAL A 45 -21.77 6.84 -12.26
N PRO A 46 -21.24 6.39 -13.42
CA PRO A 46 -20.90 7.30 -14.51
C PRO A 46 -22.13 7.87 -15.23
N GLU A 47 -22.17 9.19 -15.38
CA GLU A 47 -23.06 9.86 -16.32
C GLU A 47 -22.66 9.52 -17.75
N ARG A 48 -23.66 9.20 -18.59
CA ARG A 48 -23.47 8.79 -19.99
C ARG A 48 -23.74 9.95 -20.94
N ASN A 49 -23.07 9.94 -22.09
CA ASN A 49 -23.27 10.90 -23.19
C ASN A 49 -22.97 12.36 -22.80
N LEU A 50 -21.84 12.58 -22.15
CA LEU A 50 -21.33 13.94 -21.91
C LEU A 50 -21.07 14.67 -23.23
N ASP A 51 -21.40 15.95 -23.27
CA ASP A 51 -21.06 16.83 -24.39
C ASP A 51 -19.58 17.19 -24.36
N ALA A 52 -19.02 17.46 -25.54
CA ALA A 52 -17.68 18.02 -25.65
C ALA A 52 -17.65 19.42 -25.01
N PRO A 53 -16.64 19.74 -24.20
CA PRO A 53 -16.50 21.06 -23.62
C PRO A 53 -16.20 22.11 -24.70
N HIS A 54 -16.56 23.37 -24.41
CA HIS A 54 -16.33 24.49 -25.30
C HIS A 54 -14.99 25.17 -24.99
N GLY A 55 -14.06 25.15 -25.94
CA GLY A 55 -12.77 25.83 -25.83
C GLY A 55 -11.74 25.10 -24.96
N PHE A 56 -10.54 25.68 -24.84
CA PHE A 56 -9.48 25.18 -23.96
C PHE A 56 -9.53 25.94 -22.62
N PRO A 57 -9.51 25.24 -21.46
CA PRO A 57 -9.68 25.88 -20.16
C PRO A 57 -8.46 26.73 -19.77
N LYS A 58 -8.68 27.70 -18.87
CA LYS A 58 -7.61 28.53 -18.30
C LYS A 58 -7.41 28.28 -16.82
N ILE A 59 -6.18 28.44 -16.33
CA ILE A 59 -5.89 28.39 -14.89
C ILE A 59 -6.78 29.38 -14.13
N GLY A 60 -7.42 28.90 -13.05
CA GLY A 60 -8.35 29.68 -12.22
C GLY A 60 -9.80 29.72 -12.71
N GLU A 61 -10.07 29.36 -13.97
CA GLU A 61 -11.44 29.22 -14.48
C GLU A 61 -12.16 28.07 -13.77
N ILE A 62 -13.47 28.19 -13.56
CA ILE A 62 -14.28 27.15 -12.93
C ILE A 62 -14.68 26.09 -13.98
N SER A 63 -14.33 24.84 -13.70
CA SER A 63 -14.69 23.67 -14.52
C SER A 63 -16.19 23.34 -14.45
N ARG A 64 -16.67 22.40 -15.28
CA ARG A 64 -18.09 21.99 -15.27
C ARG A 64 -18.49 21.30 -13.97
N ILE A 65 -17.51 20.76 -13.24
CA ILE A 65 -17.71 20.14 -11.93
C ILE A 65 -17.58 21.13 -10.77
N GLY A 66 -17.47 22.44 -11.04
CA GLY A 66 -17.50 23.49 -10.02
C GLY A 66 -16.18 23.76 -9.29
N LEU A 67 -15.07 23.16 -9.74
CA LEU A 67 -13.74 23.35 -9.16
C LEU A 67 -12.80 24.11 -10.12
N PRO A 68 -11.86 24.91 -9.61
CA PRO A 68 -10.96 25.72 -10.44
C PRO A 68 -9.91 24.87 -11.16
N TRP A 69 -9.65 25.18 -12.43
CA TRP A 69 -8.56 24.60 -13.20
C TRP A 69 -7.19 25.00 -12.63
N ARG A 70 -6.31 24.01 -12.48
CA ARG A 70 -4.95 24.17 -11.94
C ARG A 70 -3.98 23.37 -12.79
N TYR A 71 -2.73 23.81 -12.80
CA TYR A 71 -1.66 23.04 -13.42
C TYR A 71 -1.35 21.80 -12.57
N HIS A 72 -1.29 20.63 -13.21
CA HIS A 72 -0.91 19.38 -12.57
C HIS A 72 0.60 19.17 -12.70
N PHE A 73 1.25 18.94 -11.56
CA PHE A 73 2.66 18.60 -11.49
C PHE A 73 2.87 17.48 -10.50
N THR A 74 3.47 16.41 -10.99
CA THR A 74 3.97 15.28 -10.23
C THR A 74 5.35 15.00 -10.81
N HIS A 75 6.38 14.93 -9.96
CA HIS A 75 7.75 14.81 -10.44
C HIS A 75 7.95 13.43 -11.08
N GLY A 76 7.83 13.33 -12.41
CA GLY A 76 8.06 12.11 -13.18
C GLY A 76 6.96 11.05 -13.09
N ASP A 77 5.75 11.42 -12.61
CA ASP A 77 4.61 10.51 -12.69
C ASP A 77 3.96 10.58 -14.08
N SER A 78 3.75 9.43 -14.70
CA SER A 78 3.17 9.28 -16.04
C SER A 78 1.64 9.37 -16.04
N PHE A 79 1.02 9.51 -14.87
CA PHE A 79 -0.41 9.58 -14.69
C PHE A 79 -0.83 10.89 -14.02
N VAL A 80 -2.04 11.33 -14.34
CA VAL A 80 -2.78 12.24 -13.46
C VAL A 80 -3.39 11.38 -12.36
N ASP A 81 -2.75 11.33 -11.19
CA ASP A 81 -3.13 10.46 -10.07
C ASP A 81 -3.71 11.24 -8.89
N TYR A 82 -4.97 10.93 -8.55
CA TYR A 82 -5.67 11.39 -7.35
C TYR A 82 -6.27 10.20 -6.57
N SER A 83 -5.61 9.05 -6.66
CA SER A 83 -6.02 7.85 -5.94
C SER A 83 -5.97 8.08 -4.43
N THR A 84 -6.97 7.56 -3.71
CA THR A 84 -7.09 7.72 -2.26
C THR A 84 -8.02 6.65 -1.66
N PHE A 85 -8.14 6.65 -0.34
CA PHE A 85 -9.00 5.76 0.42
C PHE A 85 -10.35 6.40 0.76
N TYR A 86 -11.46 5.71 0.48
CA TYR A 86 -12.81 6.15 0.83
C TYR A 86 -13.48 5.22 1.83
N PHE A 87 -13.83 5.77 3.00
CA PHE A 87 -14.49 5.01 4.07
C PHE A 87 -15.99 4.87 3.87
N THR A 88 -16.60 5.73 3.05
CA THR A 88 -18.00 5.66 2.64
C THR A 88 -18.10 5.73 1.11
N LEU A 89 -19.24 5.33 0.56
CA LEU A 89 -19.45 5.38 -0.89
C LEU A 89 -19.52 6.83 -1.40
N LYS A 90 -18.73 7.14 -2.42
CA LYS A 90 -18.69 8.46 -3.07
C LYS A 90 -18.81 8.36 -4.59
N LYS A 91 -19.34 9.40 -5.22
CA LYS A 91 -19.20 9.65 -6.65
C LYS A 91 -18.05 10.62 -6.87
N ILE A 92 -17.09 10.21 -7.69
CA ILE A 92 -15.85 10.92 -7.93
C ILE A 92 -15.84 11.46 -9.35
N ARG A 93 -15.51 12.74 -9.52
CA ARG A 93 -15.39 13.38 -10.83
C ARG A 93 -14.12 14.23 -10.90
N LEU A 94 -13.44 14.16 -12.03
CA LEU A 94 -12.26 14.96 -12.34
C LEU A 94 -12.28 15.33 -13.83
N GLU A 95 -11.87 16.56 -14.15
CA GLU A 95 -11.70 17.00 -15.54
C GLU A 95 -10.23 17.36 -15.76
N ALA A 96 -9.70 17.03 -16.94
CA ALA A 96 -8.33 17.33 -17.33
C ALA A 96 -8.25 17.81 -18.78
N ALA A 97 -7.25 18.64 -19.11
CA ALA A 97 -7.03 19.14 -20.45
C ALA A 97 -5.54 19.31 -20.76
N VAL A 98 -5.16 19.07 -22.01
CA VAL A 98 -3.80 19.28 -22.52
C VAL A 98 -3.84 19.69 -23.98
N GLY A 99 -2.94 20.59 -24.38
CA GLY A 99 -2.75 20.95 -25.78
C GLY A 99 -1.62 20.16 -26.42
N LEU A 100 -1.84 19.74 -27.66
CA LEU A 100 -0.83 19.07 -28.49
C LEU A 100 -0.53 19.94 -29.72
N VAL A 101 0.71 20.38 -29.86
CA VAL A 101 1.18 21.17 -30.99
C VAL A 101 1.85 20.26 -31.99
N SER A 102 1.24 20.14 -33.17
CA SER A 102 1.76 19.35 -34.28
C SER A 102 2.41 20.24 -35.34
N PRO A 103 3.63 19.96 -35.80
CA PRO A 103 4.30 20.78 -36.82
C PRO A 103 3.70 20.59 -38.23
N VAL A 104 2.92 19.53 -38.43
CA VAL A 104 2.24 19.19 -39.67
C VAL A 104 0.87 18.62 -39.35
N ARG A 105 -0.03 18.61 -40.31
CA ARG A 105 -1.22 17.78 -40.22
C ARG A 105 -0.80 16.30 -40.24
N GLN A 106 -1.13 15.54 -39.20
CA GLN A 106 -0.77 14.12 -39.09
C GLN A 106 -1.78 13.33 -38.27
N LYS A 107 -1.67 12.00 -38.34
CA LYS A 107 -2.38 11.10 -37.44
C LYS A 107 -1.41 10.56 -36.41
N ILE A 108 -1.84 10.49 -35.16
CA ILE A 108 -1.08 9.84 -34.10
C ILE A 108 -1.92 8.74 -33.45
N THR A 109 -1.26 7.66 -33.03
CA THR A 109 -1.89 6.61 -32.22
C THR A 109 -1.59 6.90 -30.76
N ILE A 110 -2.65 6.98 -29.94
CA ILE A 110 -2.55 7.10 -28.49
C ILE A 110 -3.16 5.87 -27.81
N ARG A 111 -2.69 5.58 -26.60
CA ARG A 111 -3.32 4.67 -25.63
C ARG A 111 -3.73 5.46 -24.40
N VAL A 112 -4.97 5.30 -23.95
CA VAL A 112 -5.45 5.84 -22.68
C VAL A 112 -5.54 4.72 -21.66
N TRP A 113 -4.92 4.92 -20.51
CA TRP A 113 -4.88 4.00 -19.37
C TRP A 113 -5.75 4.53 -18.24
N SER A 114 -6.62 3.73 -17.63
CA SER A 114 -7.40 4.15 -16.45
C SER A 114 -8.06 2.97 -15.72
N TYR A 115 -8.41 3.18 -14.44
CA TYR A 115 -9.36 2.35 -13.69
C TYR A 115 -10.78 2.94 -13.66
N ALA A 116 -10.92 4.19 -14.10
CA ALA A 116 -12.14 4.96 -14.07
C ALA A 116 -12.87 4.94 -15.42
N SER A 117 -14.10 5.44 -15.44
CA SER A 117 -14.78 5.80 -16.67
C SER A 117 -14.10 7.02 -17.26
N ILE A 118 -13.81 7.00 -18.56
CA ILE A 118 -13.13 8.07 -19.28
C ILE A 118 -13.91 8.41 -20.54
N ASP A 119 -14.22 9.68 -20.74
CA ASP A 119 -14.50 10.25 -22.05
C ASP A 119 -13.35 11.17 -22.45
N LEU A 120 -12.81 10.99 -23.65
CA LEU A 120 -11.76 11.84 -24.20
C LEU A 120 -12.18 12.41 -25.55
N TRP A 121 -11.97 13.72 -25.70
CA TRP A 121 -12.21 14.47 -26.93
C TRP A 121 -10.91 15.06 -27.47
N CYS A 122 -10.80 15.11 -28.79
CA CYS A 122 -9.75 15.82 -29.53
C CYS A 122 -10.42 16.84 -30.45
N ASN A 123 -10.11 18.12 -30.29
CA ASN A 123 -10.72 19.22 -31.06
C ASN A 123 -12.27 19.19 -31.04
N GLY A 124 -12.85 18.79 -29.91
CA GLY A 124 -14.30 18.67 -29.73
C GLY A 124 -14.92 17.38 -30.27
N GLU A 125 -14.18 16.55 -31.00
CA GLU A 125 -14.65 15.24 -31.46
C GLU A 125 -14.33 14.17 -30.41
N ARG A 126 -15.32 13.37 -30.01
CA ARG A 126 -15.13 12.29 -29.03
C ARG A 126 -14.37 11.12 -29.66
N LYS A 127 -13.22 10.76 -29.09
CA LYS A 127 -12.32 9.72 -29.63
C LYS A 127 -12.29 8.46 -28.77
N ILE A 128 -12.34 8.59 -27.45
CA ILE A 128 -12.30 7.45 -26.51
C ILE A 128 -13.48 7.52 -25.56
N VAL A 129 -14.03 6.33 -25.27
CA VAL A 129 -14.97 6.07 -24.18
C VAL A 129 -14.54 4.76 -23.51
N LEU A 130 -14.17 4.86 -22.24
CA LEU A 130 -14.08 3.75 -21.28
C LEU A 130 -15.33 3.85 -20.40
N GLU A 131 -16.25 2.90 -20.55
CA GLU A 131 -17.60 3.07 -20.00
C GLU A 131 -17.67 2.80 -18.49
N THR A 132 -17.08 1.72 -17.99
CA THR A 132 -17.34 1.28 -16.62
C THR A 132 -16.03 1.25 -15.85
N PRO A 133 -15.93 1.93 -14.70
CA PRO A 133 -14.79 1.78 -13.81
C PRO A 133 -14.59 0.32 -13.43
N CYS A 134 -13.35 -0.09 -13.20
CA CYS A 134 -12.99 -1.42 -12.75
C CYS A 134 -12.18 -1.36 -11.46
N TYR A 135 -12.11 -2.47 -10.72
CA TYR A 135 -11.21 -2.55 -9.57
C TYR A 135 -9.79 -2.97 -9.99
N LYS A 136 -9.68 -4.00 -10.84
CA LYS A 136 -8.44 -4.45 -11.49
C LYS A 136 -8.74 -5.49 -12.59
N PRO A 137 -7.87 -5.67 -13.60
CA PRO A 137 -6.64 -4.92 -13.89
C PRO A 137 -6.93 -3.52 -14.44
N ILE A 138 -5.88 -2.70 -14.61
CA ILE A 138 -6.01 -1.40 -15.30
C ILE A 138 -6.57 -1.62 -16.72
N MET A 139 -7.50 -0.76 -17.14
CA MET A 139 -8.02 -0.79 -18.50
C MET A 139 -7.17 0.08 -19.41
N HIS A 140 -7.20 -0.23 -20.70
CA HIS A 140 -6.69 0.66 -21.72
C HIS A 140 -7.53 0.63 -22.99
N LYS A 141 -7.42 1.70 -23.78
CA LYS A 141 -8.01 1.80 -25.11
C LYS A 141 -7.14 2.63 -26.04
N ASP A 142 -6.91 2.09 -27.23
CA ASP A 142 -6.21 2.79 -28.30
C ASP A 142 -7.17 3.62 -29.15
N ALA A 143 -6.69 4.77 -29.62
CA ALA A 143 -7.38 5.58 -30.61
C ALA A 143 -6.40 6.33 -31.50
N VAL A 144 -6.87 6.66 -32.70
CA VAL A 144 -6.16 7.56 -33.62
C VAL A 144 -6.69 8.97 -33.43
N LEU A 145 -5.78 9.91 -33.22
CA LEU A 145 -6.09 11.34 -33.20
C LEU A 145 -5.67 11.95 -34.54
N ASP A 146 -6.61 12.62 -35.19
CA ASP A 146 -6.34 13.44 -36.38
C ASP A 146 -5.93 14.84 -35.90
N LEU A 147 -4.62 15.11 -35.91
CA LEU A 147 -4.08 16.41 -35.50
C LEU A 147 -3.98 17.32 -36.71
N GLU A 148 -4.53 18.53 -36.57
CA GLU A 148 -4.28 19.63 -37.49
C GLU A 148 -2.89 20.23 -37.23
N GLU A 149 -2.34 20.94 -38.21
CA GLU A 149 -1.11 21.71 -38.02
C GLU A 149 -1.34 22.82 -36.98
N GLY A 150 -0.44 22.94 -36.02
CA GLY A 150 -0.56 23.84 -34.88
C GLY A 150 -1.21 23.19 -33.66
N PHE A 151 -1.99 23.97 -32.91
CA PHE A 151 -2.54 23.57 -31.61
C PHE A 151 -3.79 22.69 -31.75
N ASN A 152 -3.82 21.58 -31.03
CA ASN A 152 -4.94 20.66 -30.94
C ASN A 152 -5.33 20.47 -29.46
N SER A 153 -6.60 20.63 -29.12
CA SER A 153 -7.07 20.47 -27.74
C SER A 153 -7.43 19.02 -27.44
N ILE A 154 -6.89 18.49 -26.35
CA ILE A 154 -7.31 17.23 -25.74
C ILE A 154 -8.01 17.52 -24.43
N TYR A 155 -9.17 16.91 -24.23
CA TYR A 155 -9.94 17.04 -23.01
C TYR A 155 -10.36 15.67 -22.50
N VAL A 156 -10.31 15.49 -21.19
CA VAL A 156 -10.63 14.25 -20.49
C VAL A 156 -11.65 14.54 -19.40
N SER A 157 -12.73 13.75 -19.36
CA SER A 157 -13.63 13.68 -18.21
C SER A 157 -13.50 12.30 -17.58
N LEU A 158 -13.20 12.28 -16.28
CA LEU A 158 -13.02 11.08 -15.47
C LEU A 158 -14.15 10.97 -14.45
N GLN A 159 -14.78 9.79 -14.37
CA GLN A 159 -15.78 9.47 -13.35
C GLN A 159 -15.48 8.14 -12.69
N ASN A 160 -15.60 8.05 -11.36
CA ASN A 160 -15.30 6.83 -10.61
C ASN A 160 -16.21 6.64 -9.37
N LEU A 161 -16.25 5.42 -8.85
CA LEU A 161 -16.83 5.08 -7.55
C LEU A 161 -15.74 5.16 -6.47
N GLY A 162 -15.94 6.05 -5.49
CA GLY A 162 -15.16 6.08 -4.25
C GLY A 162 -15.60 4.96 -3.33
N VAL A 163 -14.75 3.96 -3.14
CA VAL A 163 -14.96 2.79 -2.29
C VAL A 163 -13.60 2.22 -1.91
N ARG A 164 -13.21 2.38 -0.63
CA ARG A 164 -11.93 1.92 -0.08
C ARG A 164 -10.77 2.42 -0.94
N ASP A 165 -9.86 1.53 -1.32
CA ASP A 165 -8.77 1.83 -2.24
C ASP A 165 -9.28 2.16 -3.65
N THR A 166 -9.57 3.44 -3.91
CA THR A 166 -10.04 3.91 -5.21
C THR A 166 -8.91 4.50 -6.01
N ARG A 167 -8.67 3.90 -7.18
CA ARG A 167 -7.68 4.35 -8.15
C ARG A 167 -8.32 5.38 -9.07
N THR A 168 -8.16 6.66 -8.76
CA THR A 168 -8.69 7.78 -9.53
C THR A 168 -7.55 8.37 -10.37
N LEU A 169 -7.29 7.73 -11.51
CA LEU A 169 -6.18 8.13 -12.36
C LEU A 169 -6.46 7.89 -13.84
N PHE A 170 -5.73 8.62 -14.69
CA PHE A 170 -5.58 8.28 -16.10
C PHE A 170 -4.19 8.65 -16.62
N GLY A 171 -3.75 7.99 -17.70
CA GLY A 171 -2.53 8.32 -18.43
C GLY A 171 -2.78 8.31 -19.93
N ILE A 172 -2.16 9.22 -20.68
CA ILE A 172 -2.21 9.27 -22.14
C ILE A 172 -0.81 9.00 -22.68
N GLN A 173 -0.68 7.89 -23.41
CA GLN A 173 0.58 7.43 -23.99
C GLN A 173 0.54 7.59 -25.52
N VAL A 174 1.45 8.37 -26.09
CA VAL A 174 1.67 8.44 -27.53
C VAL A 174 2.45 7.20 -27.96
N ARG A 175 1.84 6.37 -28.80
CA ARG A 175 2.39 5.10 -29.27
C ARG A 175 3.10 5.24 -30.60
N GLU A 176 2.50 5.98 -31.53
CA GLU A 176 3.00 6.15 -32.89
C GLU A 176 2.75 7.59 -33.36
N THR A 177 3.74 8.20 -34.00
CA THR A 177 3.65 9.53 -34.58
C THR A 177 4.66 9.69 -35.71
N GLU A 178 4.28 10.39 -36.78
CA GLU A 178 5.17 10.65 -37.93
C GLU A 178 6.14 11.80 -37.65
N SER A 179 5.71 12.78 -36.85
CA SER A 179 6.51 13.95 -36.48
C SER A 179 6.30 14.29 -35.00
N PRO A 180 7.35 14.63 -34.23
CA PRO A 180 7.23 14.89 -32.80
C PRO A 180 6.13 15.90 -32.46
N VAL A 181 5.30 15.53 -31.48
CA VAL A 181 4.23 16.38 -30.97
C VAL A 181 4.69 17.05 -29.68
N GLU A 182 4.60 18.38 -29.64
CA GLU A 182 4.95 19.19 -28.47
C GLU A 182 3.74 19.33 -27.55
N ILE A 183 3.95 19.22 -26.24
CA ILE A 183 2.91 19.46 -25.23
C ILE A 183 2.84 20.96 -24.97
N SER A 184 1.64 21.52 -24.97
CA SER A 184 1.40 22.93 -24.73
C SER A 184 0.24 23.13 -23.77
N ILE A 185 0.48 23.93 -22.73
CA ILE A 185 -0.56 24.44 -21.84
C ILE A 185 -0.56 25.98 -21.98
N PRO A 186 -1.50 26.56 -22.74
CA PRO A 186 -1.62 28.01 -22.89
C PRO A 186 -1.74 28.72 -21.54
N ASP A 187 -1.13 29.91 -21.43
CA ASP A 187 -1.18 30.80 -20.26
C ASP A 187 -0.65 30.15 -18.95
N ALA A 188 0.27 29.16 -19.04
CA ALA A 188 0.82 28.42 -17.90
C ALA A 188 2.35 28.57 -17.71
N GLU A 189 2.94 29.64 -18.24
CA GLU A 189 4.40 29.87 -18.21
C GLU A 189 4.98 29.86 -16.79
N GLU A 190 4.29 30.49 -15.83
CA GLU A 190 4.70 30.50 -14.42
C GLU A 190 4.78 29.07 -13.86
N SER A 191 3.74 28.27 -14.08
CA SER A 191 3.63 26.90 -13.60
C SER A 191 4.64 25.97 -14.25
N ILE A 192 4.86 26.10 -15.56
CA ILE A 192 5.87 25.32 -16.30
C ILE A 192 7.27 25.63 -15.78
N ASN A 193 7.60 26.91 -15.57
CA ASN A 193 8.89 27.31 -15.00
C ASN A 193 9.06 26.81 -13.56
N GLY A 194 7.99 26.86 -12.75
CA GLY A 194 8.00 26.31 -11.39
C GLY A 194 8.21 24.79 -11.36
N ALA A 195 7.54 24.05 -12.25
CA ALA A 195 7.73 22.61 -12.43
C ALA A 195 9.17 22.28 -12.86
N ALA A 196 9.74 23.03 -13.82
CA ALA A 196 11.12 22.86 -14.26
C ALA A 196 12.12 23.12 -13.12
N PHE A 197 11.87 24.16 -12.29
CA PHE A 197 12.66 24.41 -11.09
C PHE A 197 12.63 23.21 -10.12
N LEU A 198 11.45 22.69 -9.79
CA LEU A 198 11.28 21.56 -8.87
C LEU A 198 11.91 20.27 -9.43
N SER A 199 11.78 20.00 -10.72
CA SER A 199 12.41 18.84 -11.38
C SER A 199 13.93 18.94 -11.45
N GLY A 200 14.47 20.15 -11.48
CA GLY A 200 15.92 20.40 -11.46
C GLY A 200 16.57 20.31 -10.09
N LEU A 201 15.79 20.19 -9.00
CA LEU A 201 16.32 20.04 -7.65
C LEU A 201 17.15 18.75 -7.51
N ARG A 202 18.27 18.82 -6.80
CA ARG A 202 19.12 17.67 -6.49
C ARG A 202 19.50 17.68 -5.01
N LEU A 203 19.15 16.62 -4.30
CA LEU A 203 19.54 16.38 -2.91
C LEU A 203 20.88 15.63 -2.89
N SER A 204 21.84 16.15 -2.13
CA SER A 204 23.10 15.48 -1.80
C SER A 204 23.38 15.73 -0.32
N ASP A 205 23.47 14.64 0.44
CA ASP A 205 23.47 14.64 1.91
C ASP A 205 22.28 15.44 2.46
N HIS A 206 22.54 16.60 3.06
CA HIS A 206 21.52 17.49 3.63
C HIS A 206 21.22 18.71 2.75
N THR A 207 21.89 18.85 1.61
CA THR A 207 21.77 20.06 0.78
C THR A 207 21.01 19.78 -0.50
N ILE A 208 19.90 20.50 -0.68
CA ILE A 208 19.16 20.58 -1.93
C ILE A 208 19.75 21.73 -2.75
N SER A 209 20.44 21.39 -3.83
CA SER A 209 20.92 22.36 -4.81
C SER A 209 19.79 22.73 -5.80
N PHE A 210 19.73 24.02 -6.15
CA PHE A 210 18.70 24.53 -7.07
C PHE A 210 19.28 24.70 -8.48
N PRO A 211 18.51 24.42 -9.54
CA PRO A 211 18.98 24.57 -10.92
C PRO A 211 19.24 26.04 -11.30
N HIS A 212 18.63 26.98 -10.57
CA HIS A 212 18.81 28.42 -10.66
C HIS A 212 18.27 29.06 -9.37
N VAL A 213 18.29 30.39 -9.29
CA VAL A 213 17.77 31.11 -8.12
C VAL A 213 16.29 30.78 -7.89
N ALA A 214 15.93 30.45 -6.65
CA ALA A 214 14.58 30.11 -6.26
C ALA A 214 13.58 31.26 -6.53
N PRO A 215 12.46 30.99 -7.21
CA PRO A 215 11.43 31.99 -7.52
C PRO A 215 10.89 32.73 -6.29
N GLU A 216 10.30 33.90 -6.53
CA GLU A 216 9.56 34.63 -5.49
C GLU A 216 8.40 33.80 -4.95
N GLY A 217 8.20 33.79 -3.62
CA GLY A 217 7.20 32.96 -2.94
C GLY A 217 7.59 31.50 -2.72
N SER A 218 8.82 31.09 -3.08
CA SER A 218 9.31 29.73 -2.83
C SER A 218 9.62 29.47 -1.36
N GLU A 219 9.25 28.29 -0.89
CA GLU A 219 9.39 27.87 0.51
C GLU A 219 9.97 26.46 0.61
N ALA A 220 10.80 26.23 1.61
CA ALA A 220 11.18 24.91 2.07
C ALA A 220 10.45 24.62 3.38
N GLY A 221 10.06 23.37 3.61
CA GLY A 221 9.49 22.97 4.88
C GLY A 221 9.92 21.59 5.31
N TYR A 222 9.93 21.38 6.63
CA TYR A 222 10.02 20.07 7.24
C TYR A 222 8.61 19.55 7.49
N PHE A 223 8.39 18.24 7.29
CA PHE A 223 7.10 17.61 7.58
C PHE A 223 7.23 16.47 8.59
N ASP A 224 6.28 16.43 9.54
CA ASP A 224 6.17 15.37 10.54
C ASP A 224 5.28 14.23 10.01
N ASP A 225 5.86 13.02 9.84
CA ASP A 225 5.16 11.79 9.43
C ASP A 225 4.44 11.09 10.61
N THR A 226 4.01 11.88 11.60
CA THR A 226 3.28 11.35 12.75
C THR A 226 1.92 10.76 12.37
N ALA A 227 1.58 9.63 13.00
CA ALA A 227 0.28 8.99 12.90
C ALA A 227 -0.76 9.54 13.91
N ASP A 228 -0.42 10.57 14.70
CA ASP A 228 -1.34 11.27 15.59
C ASP A 228 -2.16 12.33 14.83
N PHE A 229 -3.46 12.06 14.64
CA PHE A 229 -4.39 12.96 13.96
C PHE A 229 -4.42 14.36 14.59
N GLY A 230 -4.22 14.45 15.91
CA GLY A 230 -4.23 15.72 16.65
C GLY A 230 -3.15 16.71 16.19
N ARG A 231 -2.13 16.23 15.45
CA ARG A 231 -1.02 17.04 14.93
C ARG A 231 -1.18 17.42 13.47
N ASN A 232 -2.23 16.98 12.77
CA ASN A 232 -2.43 17.26 11.34
C ASN A 232 -2.34 18.75 10.98
N GLY A 233 -2.85 19.63 11.84
CA GLY A 233 -2.84 21.09 11.63
C GLY A 233 -1.45 21.75 11.73
N ASN A 234 -0.47 21.08 12.33
CA ASN A 234 0.89 21.60 12.56
C ASN A 234 1.97 20.75 11.85
N ARG A 235 1.59 20.01 10.81
CA ARG A 235 2.46 19.05 10.12
C ARG A 235 3.69 19.66 9.45
N TYR A 236 3.64 20.94 9.10
CA TYR A 236 4.69 21.59 8.33
C TYR A 236 5.26 22.80 9.05
N THR A 237 6.59 22.90 9.07
CA THR A 237 7.31 24.11 9.46
C THR A 237 7.94 24.72 8.21
N TRP A 238 7.51 25.93 7.82
CA TRP A 238 7.91 26.57 6.56
C TRP A 238 8.97 27.66 6.75
N MET A 239 9.84 27.78 5.74
CA MET A 239 10.93 28.75 5.67
C MET A 239 10.99 29.34 4.26
N THR A 240 11.15 30.66 4.14
CA THR A 240 11.34 31.31 2.83
C THR A 240 12.70 30.97 2.24
N ILE A 241 12.69 30.59 0.95
CA ILE A 241 13.91 30.30 0.18
C ILE A 241 14.03 31.14 -1.09
N SER A 242 13.08 32.05 -1.38
CA SER A 242 13.18 33.00 -2.49
C SER A 242 14.53 33.70 -2.56
N GLY A 243 15.11 33.77 -3.76
CA GLY A 243 16.41 34.40 -3.97
C GLY A 243 17.62 33.54 -3.60
N LYS A 244 17.43 32.35 -3.01
CA LYS A 244 18.53 31.41 -2.69
C LYS A 244 18.86 30.52 -3.88
N THR A 245 20.03 29.88 -3.86
CA THR A 245 20.49 28.88 -4.86
C THR A 245 20.58 27.47 -4.29
N SER A 246 20.33 27.31 -3.00
CA SER A 246 20.29 26.03 -2.30
C SER A 246 19.53 26.16 -0.99
N PHE A 247 19.19 25.01 -0.42
CA PHE A 247 18.66 24.86 0.93
C PHE A 247 19.38 23.70 1.62
N THR A 248 19.90 23.93 2.83
CA THR A 248 20.51 22.89 3.66
C THR A 248 19.58 22.58 4.81
N ALA A 249 19.14 21.32 4.88
CA ALA A 249 18.30 20.82 5.96
C ALA A 249 19.09 20.71 7.26
N GLU A 250 18.44 21.05 8.36
CA GLU A 250 18.99 20.87 9.70
C GLU A 250 19.00 19.37 10.06
N PRO A 251 20.10 18.85 10.65
CA PRO A 251 20.17 17.46 11.10
C PRO A 251 18.96 17.07 11.97
N GLY A 252 18.50 15.82 11.83
CA GLY A 252 17.28 15.33 12.49
C GLY A 252 15.97 15.66 11.79
N ASN A 253 15.98 16.38 10.64
CA ASN A 253 14.81 16.60 9.80
C ASN A 253 14.95 15.88 8.45
N PRO A 254 14.71 14.55 8.40
CA PRO A 254 14.91 13.77 7.19
C PRO A 254 13.88 14.06 6.10
N HIS A 255 12.74 14.64 6.44
CA HIS A 255 11.59 14.82 5.56
C HIS A 255 11.46 16.27 5.12
N ILE A 256 11.70 16.54 3.83
CA ILE A 256 11.76 17.88 3.27
C ILE A 256 10.72 18.03 2.16
N VAL A 257 10.07 19.18 2.10
CA VAL A 257 9.23 19.60 0.98
C VAL A 257 9.69 20.95 0.46
N ILE A 258 9.89 21.05 -0.84
CA ILE A 258 10.13 22.34 -1.53
C ILE A 258 8.87 22.67 -2.31
N ARG A 259 8.35 23.89 -2.15
CA ARG A 259 7.20 24.38 -2.90
C ARG A 259 7.48 25.73 -3.56
N VAL A 260 6.89 25.92 -4.74
CA VAL A 260 6.94 27.17 -5.51
C VAL A 260 5.53 27.61 -5.84
N LYS A 261 5.31 28.92 -5.89
CA LYS A 261 4.01 29.48 -6.23
C LYS A 261 3.64 29.13 -7.69
N SER A 262 2.36 28.87 -7.92
CA SER A 262 1.79 28.62 -9.24
C SER A 262 0.31 29.02 -9.23
N GLY A 263 0.00 30.15 -9.88
CA GLY A 263 -1.33 30.76 -9.81
C GLY A 263 -1.73 31.08 -8.37
N ASP A 264 -2.91 30.63 -7.95
CA ASP A 264 -3.41 30.78 -6.57
C ASP A 264 -2.94 29.69 -5.61
N GLY A 265 -2.08 28.77 -6.06
CA GLY A 265 -1.61 27.62 -5.29
C GLY A 265 -0.11 27.45 -5.33
N TYR A 266 0.31 26.20 -5.10
CA TYR A 266 1.71 25.80 -5.09
C TYR A 266 1.90 24.51 -5.87
N LEU A 267 3.06 24.39 -6.53
CA LEU A 267 3.62 23.10 -6.92
C LEU A 267 4.63 22.68 -5.86
N SER A 268 4.77 21.38 -5.62
CA SER A 268 5.70 20.88 -4.60
C SER A 268 6.43 19.62 -5.03
N ARG A 269 7.61 19.41 -4.47
CA ARG A 269 8.37 18.16 -4.52
C ARG A 269 8.85 17.80 -3.13
N LYS A 270 8.74 16.51 -2.78
CA LYS A 270 9.20 15.96 -1.51
C LYS A 270 10.54 15.26 -1.67
N PHE A 271 11.29 15.22 -0.58
CA PHE A 271 12.53 14.48 -0.44
C PHE A 271 12.58 13.83 0.94
N GLU A 272 13.22 12.67 0.98
CA GLU A 272 13.70 12.06 2.21
C GLU A 272 15.22 12.00 2.16
N ILE A 273 15.89 12.24 3.29
CA ILE A 273 17.33 12.02 3.46
C ILE A 273 17.49 10.60 4.03
N PRO A 274 17.76 9.56 3.19
CA PRO A 274 17.77 8.19 3.69
C PRO A 274 18.85 8.00 4.76
N SER A 275 19.98 8.71 4.64
CA SER A 275 21.07 8.66 5.62
C SER A 275 20.67 9.12 7.02
N GLU A 276 19.56 9.83 7.24
CA GLU A 276 19.09 10.27 8.57
C GLU A 276 17.98 9.37 9.15
N ILE A 277 17.42 8.45 8.36
CA ILE A 277 16.31 7.60 8.80
C ILE A 277 16.86 6.30 9.38
N TYR A 278 16.76 6.13 10.69
CA TYR A 278 17.30 4.97 11.42
C TYR A 278 16.26 4.35 12.37
N PRO A 279 16.42 3.07 12.74
CA PRO A 279 15.64 2.49 13.83
C PRO A 279 15.82 3.30 15.12
N ARG A 280 14.68 3.63 15.75
CA ARG A 280 14.66 4.31 17.05
C ARG A 280 14.55 3.27 18.15
N TYR A 281 15.33 3.42 19.21
CA TYR A 281 15.33 2.49 20.34
C TYR A 281 14.89 3.22 21.62
N GLY A 282 14.22 2.49 22.51
CA GLY A 282 13.89 2.99 23.84
C GLY A 282 15.13 3.15 24.71
N VAL A 283 14.98 3.88 25.82
CA VAL A 283 15.98 3.89 26.89
C VAL A 283 15.73 2.62 27.73
N VAL A 284 16.40 1.52 27.39
CA VAL A 284 16.08 0.18 27.92
C VAL A 284 16.81 -0.13 29.23
N GLY A 285 16.09 -0.82 30.12
CA GLY A 285 16.64 -1.75 31.10
C GLY A 285 15.68 -2.88 31.53
N ASP A 286 14.39 -2.80 31.21
CA ASP A 286 13.36 -3.75 31.66
C ASP A 286 12.16 -3.80 30.67
N ASP A 287 11.65 -5.00 30.39
CA ASP A 287 10.57 -5.21 29.41
C ASP A 287 9.22 -4.66 29.91
N GLU A 288 8.97 -4.73 31.22
CA GLU A 288 7.75 -4.21 31.82
C GLU A 288 7.70 -2.67 31.79
N ALA A 289 8.81 -2.02 32.19
CA ALA A 289 8.95 -0.58 32.07
C ALA A 289 8.84 -0.09 30.60
N ASN A 290 9.40 -0.83 29.65
CA ASN A 290 9.29 -0.51 28.22
C ASN A 290 7.83 -0.56 27.73
N ARG A 291 7.08 -1.61 28.13
CA ARG A 291 5.66 -1.74 27.82
C ARG A 291 4.85 -0.59 28.42
N GLU A 292 5.10 -0.22 29.68
CA GLU A 292 4.43 0.92 30.30
C GLU A 292 4.74 2.24 29.56
N ALA A 293 5.99 2.44 29.14
CA ALA A 293 6.38 3.61 28.36
C ALA A 293 5.65 3.70 27.01
N TYR A 294 5.49 2.57 26.31
CA TYR A 294 4.68 2.51 25.08
C TYR A 294 3.22 2.92 25.36
N TYR A 295 2.61 2.38 26.41
CA TYR A 295 1.24 2.72 26.79
C TYR A 295 1.07 4.21 27.11
N ARG A 296 2.02 4.82 27.82
CA ARG A 296 2.01 6.25 28.12
C ARG A 296 2.11 7.10 26.85
N ARG A 297 2.99 6.74 25.90
CA ARG A 297 3.07 7.44 24.60
C ARG A 297 1.76 7.37 23.83
N MET A 298 1.13 6.19 23.76
CA MET A 298 -0.16 6.02 23.08
C MET A 298 -1.30 6.79 23.78
N ALA A 299 -1.23 6.96 25.11
CA ALA A 299 -2.23 7.71 25.86
C ALA A 299 -2.19 9.23 25.60
N GLU A 300 -1.04 9.77 25.18
CA GLU A 300 -0.87 11.20 24.86
C GLU A 300 -1.59 11.59 23.56
N TRP A 301 -1.70 10.67 22.60
CA TRP A 301 -2.25 10.92 21.27
C TRP A 301 -3.75 11.15 21.32
N LYS A 302 -4.25 11.97 20.39
CA LYS A 302 -5.69 12.18 20.25
C LYS A 302 -6.34 10.93 19.65
N SER A 303 -5.97 10.61 18.41
CA SER A 303 -6.48 9.47 17.65
C SER A 303 -5.50 9.09 16.53
N LEU A 304 -5.67 7.87 15.99
CA LEU A 304 -4.90 7.39 14.84
C LEU A 304 -5.38 8.06 13.56
N ASP A 305 -4.49 8.74 12.83
CA ASP A 305 -4.79 9.49 11.59
C ASP A 305 -5.28 8.58 10.45
N HIS A 306 -6.41 8.96 9.85
CA HIS A 306 -6.98 8.35 8.64
C HIS A 306 -7.29 9.43 7.57
N GLY A 307 -6.55 10.56 7.60
CA GLY A 307 -6.65 11.66 6.66
C GLY A 307 -7.54 12.79 7.17
N SER A 308 -8.86 12.68 6.94
CA SER A 308 -9.84 13.72 7.30
C SER A 308 -10.43 13.55 8.70
N PHE A 309 -10.22 12.41 9.33
CA PHE A 309 -10.65 12.08 10.70
C PHE A 309 -9.64 11.13 11.35
N GLY A 310 -9.84 10.81 12.63
CA GLY A 310 -9.02 9.80 13.32
C GLY A 310 -9.85 8.78 14.09
N PHE A 311 -9.25 7.61 14.32
CA PHE A 311 -9.81 6.53 15.13
C PHE A 311 -9.29 6.60 16.58
N SER A 312 -10.21 6.87 17.51
CA SER A 312 -9.86 7.25 18.89
C SER A 312 -9.88 6.09 19.88
N MET A 313 -10.63 5.04 19.60
CA MET A 313 -10.93 3.99 20.58
C MET A 313 -9.70 3.31 21.21
N PRO A 314 -8.64 2.94 20.47
CA PRO A 314 -7.44 2.39 21.10
C PRO A 314 -6.80 3.35 22.11
N HIS A 315 -6.82 4.64 21.82
CA HIS A 315 -6.25 5.68 22.68
C HIS A 315 -7.13 5.93 23.94
N ILE A 316 -8.44 5.87 23.80
CA ILE A 316 -9.38 5.92 24.94
C ILE A 316 -9.16 4.69 25.85
N LEU A 317 -9.03 3.49 25.27
CA LEU A 317 -8.80 2.25 26.01
C LEU A 317 -7.52 2.31 26.85
N ILE A 318 -6.42 2.80 26.27
CA ILE A 318 -5.15 2.86 26.99
C ILE A 318 -5.14 3.95 28.06
N ARG A 319 -5.83 5.07 27.83
CA ARG A 319 -6.04 6.09 28.89
C ARG A 319 -6.80 5.50 30.07
N LYS A 320 -7.92 4.81 29.84
CA LYS A 320 -8.67 4.14 30.91
C LYS A 320 -7.83 3.11 31.67
N TYR A 321 -7.01 2.32 30.96
CA TYR A 321 -6.09 1.37 31.59
C TYR A 321 -5.09 2.04 32.55
N LEU A 322 -4.57 3.22 32.17
CA LEU A 322 -3.63 3.99 32.98
C LEU A 322 -4.30 4.87 34.06
N GLY A 323 -5.63 4.83 34.20
CA GLY A 323 -6.36 5.74 35.08
C GLY A 323 -6.29 7.21 34.63
N MET A 324 -6.08 7.44 33.33
CA MET A 324 -6.05 8.75 32.69
C MET A 324 -7.36 9.03 31.96
N GLU A 325 -7.68 10.31 31.77
CA GLU A 325 -8.83 10.76 30.98
C GLU A 325 -8.52 12.12 30.38
N ARG A 326 -9.01 12.37 29.17
CA ARG A 326 -8.97 13.69 28.53
C ARG A 326 -10.36 14.33 28.53
N PRO A 327 -10.44 15.67 28.55
CA PRO A 327 -11.73 16.37 28.46
C PRO A 327 -12.54 16.02 27.20
N ASP A 328 -11.86 15.70 26.09
CA ASP A 328 -12.46 15.36 24.80
C ASP A 328 -12.76 13.86 24.62
N ASP A 329 -12.41 12.99 25.57
CA ASP A 329 -12.61 11.53 25.42
C ASP A 329 -14.09 11.14 25.21
N ARG A 330 -15.03 11.84 25.88
CA ARG A 330 -16.46 11.58 25.71
C ARG A 330 -16.95 11.99 24.31
N GLU A 331 -16.51 13.14 23.82
CA GLU A 331 -16.85 13.61 22.47
C GLU A 331 -16.31 12.63 21.41
N MET A 332 -15.06 12.21 21.56
CA MET A 332 -14.40 11.25 20.65
C MET A 332 -15.03 9.84 20.69
N MET A 333 -15.59 9.45 21.83
CA MET A 333 -16.41 8.24 21.94
C MET A 333 -17.68 8.38 21.09
N TYR A 334 -18.39 9.50 21.16
CA TYR A 334 -19.58 9.72 20.33
C TYR A 334 -19.25 9.83 18.84
N GLU A 335 -18.13 10.46 18.47
CA GLU A 335 -17.62 10.44 17.09
C GLU A 335 -17.40 9.01 16.59
N THR A 336 -16.82 8.13 17.42
CA THR A 336 -16.65 6.71 17.11
C THR A 336 -18.01 6.02 16.91
N LEU A 337 -18.97 6.24 17.81
CA LEU A 337 -20.31 5.65 17.67
C LEU A 337 -21.00 6.09 16.38
N GLN A 338 -20.76 7.33 15.94
CA GLN A 338 -21.26 7.84 14.66
C GLN A 338 -20.55 7.15 13.48
N GLN A 339 -19.22 7.01 13.50
CA GLN A 339 -18.45 6.28 12.47
C GLN A 339 -18.94 4.82 12.31
N ILE A 340 -19.23 4.14 13.43
CA ILE A 340 -19.80 2.78 13.42
C ILE A 340 -21.22 2.78 12.84
N THR A 341 -22.05 3.76 13.22
CA THR A 341 -23.43 3.90 12.73
C THR A 341 -23.48 4.15 11.23
N ASP A 342 -22.56 4.97 10.73
CA ASP A 342 -22.41 5.31 9.32
C ASP A 342 -21.70 4.23 8.50
N ARG A 343 -21.24 3.16 9.17
CA ARG A 343 -20.61 1.98 8.55
C ARG A 343 -19.40 2.37 7.71
N TYR A 344 -18.53 3.17 8.32
CA TYR A 344 -17.22 3.45 7.74
C TYR A 344 -16.50 2.12 7.53
N ASP A 345 -15.77 1.99 6.42
CA ASP A 345 -14.81 0.88 6.29
C ASP A 345 -13.85 0.88 7.49
N CYS A 346 -13.39 -0.31 7.89
CA CYS A 346 -12.63 -0.52 9.13
C CYS A 346 -13.37 -0.22 10.45
N SER A 347 -14.68 0.04 10.44
CA SER A 347 -15.47 0.22 11.68
C SER A 347 -15.53 -1.03 12.56
N ASP A 348 -15.24 -2.22 12.02
CA ASP A 348 -15.08 -3.47 12.75
C ASP A 348 -13.93 -3.41 13.78
N PHE A 349 -12.85 -2.68 13.48
CA PHE A 349 -11.77 -2.44 14.44
C PHE A 349 -12.23 -1.57 15.63
N LEU A 350 -13.10 -0.59 15.36
CA LEU A 350 -13.72 0.25 16.40
C LEU A 350 -14.69 -0.56 17.25
N VAL A 351 -15.52 -1.41 16.63
CA VAL A 351 -16.43 -2.32 17.34
C VAL A 351 -15.66 -3.28 18.24
N GLY A 352 -14.56 -3.87 17.76
CA GLY A 352 -13.70 -4.73 18.57
C GLY A 352 -13.13 -3.99 19.80
N SER A 353 -12.69 -2.75 19.62
CA SER A 353 -12.20 -1.90 20.73
C SER A 353 -13.33 -1.54 21.71
N LEU A 354 -14.52 -1.24 21.20
CA LEU A 354 -15.71 -0.91 22.00
C LEU A 354 -16.17 -2.10 22.85
N ILE A 355 -16.16 -3.32 22.29
CA ILE A 355 -16.47 -4.55 23.05
C ILE A 355 -15.50 -4.72 24.23
N ARG A 356 -14.20 -4.51 24.01
CA ARG A 356 -13.21 -4.54 25.11
C ARG A 356 -13.49 -3.45 26.15
N TYR A 357 -13.91 -2.26 25.72
CA TYR A 357 -14.28 -1.18 26.64
C TYR A 357 -15.44 -1.61 27.55
N ILE A 358 -16.52 -2.16 26.97
CA ILE A 358 -17.72 -2.63 27.69
C ILE A 358 -17.38 -3.68 28.76
N HIS A 359 -16.46 -4.60 28.46
CA HIS A 359 -16.07 -5.65 29.39
C HIS A 359 -15.22 -5.16 30.57
N ASN A 360 -14.41 -4.13 30.36
CA ASN A 360 -13.37 -3.74 31.32
C ASN A 360 -13.69 -2.49 32.12
N TYR A 361 -14.62 -1.65 31.65
CA TYR A 361 -14.87 -0.35 32.26
C TYR A 361 -16.37 -0.07 32.40
N GLU A 362 -16.73 0.58 33.51
CA GLU A 362 -18.10 1.05 33.73
C GLU A 362 -18.42 2.25 32.82
N MET A 363 -19.69 2.33 32.40
CA MET A 363 -20.27 3.44 31.65
C MET A 363 -21.46 3.98 32.41
N ASP A 364 -21.69 5.30 32.32
CA ASP A 364 -22.97 5.86 32.76
C ASP A 364 -24.12 5.40 31.85
N ASP A 365 -25.35 5.57 32.34
CA ASP A 365 -26.57 5.08 31.69
C ASP A 365 -26.75 5.65 30.27
N GLU A 366 -26.37 6.91 30.05
CA GLU A 366 -26.49 7.58 28.76
C GLU A 366 -25.55 6.95 27.73
N LEU A 367 -24.26 6.88 28.05
CA LEU A 367 -23.27 6.28 27.16
C LEU A 367 -23.57 4.79 26.93
N SER A 368 -23.96 4.06 27.97
CA SER A 368 -24.32 2.64 27.86
C SER A 368 -25.51 2.43 26.93
N ALA A 369 -26.52 3.32 26.95
CA ALA A 369 -27.68 3.23 26.08
C ALA A 369 -27.31 3.47 24.61
N ASP A 370 -26.49 4.48 24.33
CA ASP A 370 -26.04 4.80 22.97
C ASP A 370 -25.13 3.72 22.40
N VAL A 371 -24.17 3.22 23.18
CA VAL A 371 -23.31 2.08 22.80
C VAL A 371 -24.15 0.86 22.44
N LYS A 372 -25.13 0.51 23.27
CA LYS A 372 -26.05 -0.60 22.99
C LYS A 372 -26.82 -0.37 21.70
N LYS A 373 -27.39 0.82 21.50
CA LYS A 373 -28.13 1.20 20.29
C LYS A 373 -27.26 1.05 19.03
N THR A 374 -26.03 1.54 19.07
CA THR A 374 -25.07 1.42 17.96
C THR A 374 -24.78 -0.04 17.62
N LEU A 375 -24.47 -0.87 18.63
CA LEU A 375 -24.18 -2.29 18.42
C LEU A 375 -25.39 -3.08 17.90
N LEU A 376 -26.60 -2.79 18.37
CA LEU A 376 -27.83 -3.43 17.88
C LEU A 376 -28.18 -3.01 16.43
N GLY A 377 -27.74 -1.83 16.00
CA GLY A 377 -27.97 -1.29 14.66
C GLY A 377 -26.84 -1.57 13.65
N TYR A 378 -25.75 -2.19 14.07
CA TYR A 378 -24.58 -2.43 13.23
C TYR A 378 -24.77 -3.60 12.25
N ARG A 379 -24.06 -3.54 11.11
CA ARG A 379 -24.08 -4.59 10.07
C ARG A 379 -22.86 -5.49 10.28
N TYR A 380 -23.07 -6.67 10.85
CA TYR A 380 -22.00 -7.60 11.20
C TYR A 380 -21.55 -8.52 10.05
N TRP A 381 -22.32 -8.60 8.96
CA TRP A 381 -21.97 -9.49 7.84
C TRP A 381 -22.59 -9.07 6.52
N MET A 382 -22.02 -9.52 5.40
CA MET A 382 -22.39 -9.07 4.06
C MET A 382 -23.79 -9.51 3.64
N THR A 383 -24.26 -10.65 4.16
CA THR A 383 -25.63 -11.14 3.97
C THR A 383 -26.68 -10.37 4.79
N MET A 384 -26.26 -9.44 5.64
CA MET A 384 -27.15 -8.63 6.48
C MET A 384 -27.48 -7.30 5.79
N GLU A 385 -28.63 -6.73 6.16
CA GLU A 385 -29.20 -5.57 5.48
C GLU A 385 -28.29 -4.32 5.55
N GLY A 386 -27.82 -3.88 4.38
CA GLY A 386 -27.08 -2.63 4.23
C GLY A 386 -26.43 -2.49 2.85
N SER A 387 -26.09 -1.25 2.54
CA SER A 387 -25.34 -0.81 1.37
C SER A 387 -24.29 0.18 1.89
N ASP A 388 -23.01 -0.16 1.72
CA ASP A 388 -21.87 0.55 2.32
C ASP A 388 -20.55 0.15 1.66
N ALA A 389 -19.46 0.80 2.07
CA ALA A 389 -18.12 0.61 1.53
C ALA A 389 -17.31 -0.48 2.28
N MET A 390 -17.86 -1.13 3.30
CA MET A 390 -17.07 -1.97 4.21
C MET A 390 -16.47 -3.20 3.51
N CYS A 391 -15.19 -3.49 3.74
CA CYS A 391 -14.51 -4.70 3.32
C CYS A 391 -14.78 -5.82 4.33
N MET A 392 -15.72 -6.73 4.02
CA MET A 392 -16.03 -7.85 4.92
C MET A 392 -15.25 -9.14 4.61
N TRP A 393 -14.42 -9.13 3.56
CA TRP A 393 -13.85 -10.36 2.99
C TRP A 393 -12.33 -10.48 3.03
N SER A 394 -11.60 -9.44 3.41
CA SER A 394 -10.18 -9.62 3.74
C SER A 394 -10.05 -10.60 4.92
N GLU A 395 -8.91 -11.28 5.05
CA GLU A 395 -8.76 -12.32 6.08
C GLU A 395 -8.88 -11.73 7.49
N ASN A 396 -8.26 -10.56 7.71
CA ASN A 396 -8.35 -9.84 8.97
C ASN A 396 -9.77 -9.30 9.26
N HIS A 397 -10.43 -8.68 8.28
CA HIS A 397 -11.78 -8.14 8.47
C HIS A 397 -12.81 -9.24 8.70
N ALA A 398 -12.78 -10.32 7.93
CA ALA A 398 -13.72 -11.43 8.09
C ALA A 398 -13.69 -11.96 9.53
N MET A 399 -12.49 -12.17 10.07
CA MET A 399 -12.31 -12.59 11.46
C MET A 399 -12.86 -11.56 12.46
N GLN A 400 -12.56 -10.27 12.27
CA GLN A 400 -13.06 -9.18 13.11
C GLN A 400 -14.59 -9.07 13.14
N PHE A 401 -15.24 -9.19 11.98
CA PHE A 401 -16.70 -9.20 11.87
C PHE A 401 -17.31 -10.41 12.58
N PHE A 402 -16.74 -11.61 12.41
CA PHE A 402 -17.21 -12.81 13.10
C PHE A 402 -17.02 -12.74 14.61
N ALA A 403 -15.88 -12.23 15.08
CA ALA A 403 -15.60 -12.00 16.50
C ALA A 403 -16.58 -10.98 17.09
N SER A 404 -16.83 -9.89 16.37
CA SER A 404 -17.77 -8.85 16.78
C SER A 404 -19.21 -9.38 16.86
N ALA A 405 -19.66 -10.15 15.87
CA ALA A 405 -20.99 -10.78 15.90
C ALA A 405 -21.15 -11.71 17.11
N TYR A 406 -20.14 -12.57 17.33
CA TYR A 406 -20.12 -13.53 18.43
C TYR A 406 -20.18 -12.82 19.80
N LEU A 407 -19.31 -11.85 20.04
CA LEU A 407 -19.20 -11.17 21.33
C LEU A 407 -20.38 -10.19 21.58
N ALA A 408 -20.82 -9.44 20.56
CA ALA A 408 -21.98 -8.57 20.70
C ALA A 408 -23.27 -9.35 20.96
N GLY A 409 -23.47 -10.49 20.28
CA GLY A 409 -24.59 -11.39 20.53
C GLY A 409 -24.65 -11.90 21.97
N ARG A 410 -23.48 -12.19 22.57
CA ARG A 410 -23.33 -12.61 23.97
C ARG A 410 -23.61 -11.52 24.99
N LEU A 411 -23.24 -10.28 24.68
CA LEU A 411 -23.52 -9.12 25.54
C LEU A 411 -25.02 -8.85 25.65
N TYR A 412 -25.79 -9.08 24.57
CA TYR A 412 -27.21 -8.74 24.47
C TYR A 412 -28.07 -9.91 23.96
N PRO A 413 -28.12 -11.06 24.67
CA PRO A 413 -28.63 -12.33 24.13
C PRO A 413 -30.11 -12.29 23.74
N GLU A 414 -30.92 -11.50 24.43
CA GLU A 414 -32.38 -11.40 24.22
C GLU A 414 -32.78 -10.15 23.41
N ASP A 415 -31.87 -9.20 23.19
CA ASP A 415 -32.13 -8.03 22.36
C ASP A 415 -32.17 -8.40 20.87
N TYR A 416 -32.76 -7.52 20.08
CA TYR A 416 -32.92 -7.72 18.63
C TYR A 416 -31.94 -6.84 17.85
N PHE A 417 -31.10 -7.46 17.04
CA PHE A 417 -30.15 -6.81 16.14
C PHE A 417 -30.83 -6.54 14.81
N SER A 418 -31.13 -5.28 14.53
CA SER A 418 -32.10 -4.89 13.50
C SER A 418 -31.66 -5.25 12.08
N ARG A 419 -30.38 -5.04 11.75
CA ARG A 419 -29.81 -5.36 10.43
C ARG A 419 -29.56 -6.85 10.22
N ALA A 420 -29.15 -7.54 11.29
CA ALA A 420 -28.94 -8.98 11.29
C ALA A 420 -30.28 -9.75 11.22
N LYS A 421 -31.37 -9.12 11.67
CA LYS A 421 -32.70 -9.74 11.84
C LYS A 421 -32.64 -10.98 12.75
N MET A 422 -31.83 -10.87 13.80
CA MET A 422 -31.50 -11.92 14.74
C MET A 422 -31.64 -11.42 16.19
N ARG A 423 -32.03 -12.31 17.10
CA ARG A 423 -31.78 -12.12 18.53
C ARG A 423 -30.30 -12.31 18.83
N GLY A 424 -29.80 -11.72 19.92
CA GLY A 424 -28.38 -11.83 20.29
C GLY A 424 -27.86 -13.26 20.34
N ARG A 425 -28.63 -14.21 20.90
CA ARG A 425 -28.28 -15.64 20.91
C ARG A 425 -28.15 -16.28 19.52
N GLU A 426 -28.90 -15.79 18.52
CA GLU A 426 -28.82 -16.26 17.14
C GLU A 426 -27.58 -15.67 16.44
N LEU A 427 -27.30 -14.38 16.71
CA LEU A 427 -26.09 -13.70 16.23
C LEU A 427 -24.81 -14.31 16.84
N GLU A 428 -24.84 -14.66 18.12
CA GLU A 428 -23.78 -15.41 18.80
C GLU A 428 -23.51 -16.74 18.09
N ALA A 429 -24.56 -17.53 17.85
CA ALA A 429 -24.45 -18.82 17.18
C ALA A 429 -23.90 -18.67 15.75
N PHE A 430 -24.35 -17.64 15.02
CA PHE A 430 -23.82 -17.29 13.71
C PHE A 430 -22.31 -16.97 13.77
N GLY A 431 -21.91 -16.02 14.63
CA GLY A 431 -20.52 -15.62 14.78
C GLY A 431 -19.61 -16.79 15.19
N LYS A 432 -20.05 -17.62 16.13
CA LYS A 432 -19.33 -18.83 16.57
C LYS A 432 -19.11 -19.81 15.42
N ALA A 433 -20.13 -20.06 14.60
CA ALA A 433 -20.02 -20.97 13.46
C ALA A 433 -19.00 -20.45 12.43
N ARG A 434 -19.01 -19.15 12.14
CA ARG A 434 -18.05 -18.52 11.21
C ARG A 434 -16.63 -18.47 11.75
N LEU A 435 -16.45 -18.17 13.04
CA LEU A 435 -15.15 -18.23 13.71
C LEU A 435 -14.53 -19.62 13.59
N ASN A 436 -15.32 -20.68 13.80
CA ASN A 436 -14.82 -22.04 13.63
C ASN A 436 -14.39 -22.33 12.19
N GLU A 437 -15.17 -21.92 11.18
CA GLU A 437 -14.78 -22.07 9.77
C GLU A 437 -13.51 -21.28 9.43
N TRP A 438 -13.33 -20.08 10.00
CA TRP A 438 -12.12 -19.27 9.84
C TRP A 438 -10.91 -19.99 10.46
N PHE A 439 -11.02 -20.42 11.71
CA PHE A 439 -9.94 -21.14 12.38
C PHE A 439 -9.62 -22.48 11.68
N ASP A 440 -10.62 -23.21 11.19
CA ASP A 440 -10.41 -24.46 10.45
C ASP A 440 -9.56 -24.19 9.21
N SER A 441 -9.86 -23.10 8.50
CA SER A 441 -9.07 -22.70 7.32
C SER A 441 -7.64 -22.28 7.67
N VAL A 442 -7.44 -21.53 8.75
CA VAL A 442 -6.09 -21.13 9.20
C VAL A 442 -5.31 -22.34 9.71
N ASP A 443 -5.95 -23.24 10.44
CA ASP A 443 -5.34 -24.49 10.94
C ASP A 443 -4.91 -25.39 9.76
N GLU A 444 -5.74 -25.51 8.72
CA GLU A 444 -5.47 -26.37 7.55
C GLU A 444 -4.48 -25.74 6.55
N TYR A 445 -4.68 -24.47 6.19
CA TYR A 445 -3.96 -23.82 5.09
C TYR A 445 -2.95 -22.77 5.56
N GLY A 446 -3.10 -22.22 6.77
CA GLY A 446 -2.38 -21.03 7.22
C GLY A 446 -2.99 -19.72 6.71
N PHE A 447 -2.32 -18.62 7.01
CA PHE A 447 -2.76 -17.26 6.69
C PHE A 447 -2.62 -16.93 5.22
N GLU A 448 -3.64 -16.29 4.67
CA GLU A 448 -3.64 -15.67 3.34
C GLU A 448 -2.93 -14.31 3.35
N GLU A 449 -3.09 -13.52 4.40
CA GLU A 449 -2.44 -12.21 4.58
C GLU A 449 -1.10 -12.37 5.32
N PHE A 450 -0.38 -13.45 5.02
CA PHE A 450 0.80 -13.88 5.75
C PHE A 450 1.86 -12.77 5.90
N LEU A 451 2.46 -12.75 7.09
CA LEU A 451 3.55 -11.87 7.50
C LEU A 451 3.28 -10.36 7.28
N SER A 452 2.04 -9.97 6.98
CA SER A 452 1.68 -8.57 6.79
C SER A 452 1.85 -7.83 8.11
N ALA A 453 2.83 -6.92 8.14
CA ALA A 453 3.20 -6.24 9.36
C ALA A 453 2.11 -5.29 9.90
N CYS A 454 1.16 -4.87 9.06
CA CYS A 454 -0.02 -4.11 9.49
C CYS A 454 -1.20 -5.04 9.82
N TYR A 455 -1.54 -5.99 8.96
CA TYR A 455 -2.76 -6.78 9.13
C TYR A 455 -2.68 -7.84 10.23
N MET A 456 -1.49 -8.37 10.52
CA MET A 456 -1.31 -9.25 11.68
C MET A 456 -1.55 -8.54 13.00
N CYS A 457 -1.36 -7.21 13.08
CA CYS A 457 -1.59 -6.43 14.30
C CYS A 457 -3.08 -6.28 14.62
N VAL A 458 -3.90 -5.91 13.62
CA VAL A 458 -5.35 -5.86 13.79
C VAL A 458 -5.94 -7.26 14.01
N THR A 459 -5.39 -8.30 13.37
CA THR A 459 -5.78 -9.70 13.62
C THR A 459 -5.47 -10.11 15.06
N PHE A 460 -4.28 -9.77 15.56
CA PHE A 460 -3.87 -10.02 16.94
C PHE A 460 -4.83 -9.36 17.95
N ALA A 461 -5.21 -8.09 17.72
CA ALA A 461 -6.12 -7.36 18.61
C ALA A 461 -7.49 -8.05 18.79
N ALA A 462 -8.09 -8.56 17.70
CA ALA A 462 -9.36 -9.30 17.82
C ALA A 462 -9.20 -10.69 18.45
N LEU A 463 -8.12 -11.41 18.14
CA LEU A 463 -7.84 -12.69 18.78
C LEU A 463 -7.65 -12.55 20.29
N VAL A 464 -7.06 -11.45 20.75
CA VAL A 464 -6.95 -11.11 22.17
C VAL A 464 -8.34 -10.91 22.82
N ASN A 465 -9.29 -10.27 22.13
CA ASN A 465 -10.68 -10.20 22.62
C ASN A 465 -11.33 -11.58 22.73
N LEU A 466 -11.14 -12.46 21.74
CA LEU A 466 -11.63 -13.84 21.81
C LEU A 466 -10.97 -14.62 22.94
N TYR A 467 -9.67 -14.43 23.17
CA TYR A 467 -8.96 -15.10 24.25
C TYR A 467 -9.49 -14.74 25.64
N ASP A 468 -9.85 -13.47 25.85
CA ASP A 468 -10.30 -12.99 27.16
C ASP A 468 -11.81 -13.20 27.40
N TYR A 469 -12.66 -13.08 26.37
CA TYR A 469 -14.11 -12.98 26.54
C TYR A 469 -14.92 -14.14 25.91
N ALA A 470 -14.28 -15.01 25.11
CA ALA A 470 -14.97 -16.16 24.53
C ALA A 470 -15.07 -17.34 25.50
N GLU A 471 -15.85 -18.36 25.10
CA GLU A 471 -15.85 -19.65 25.78
C GLU A 471 -14.55 -20.42 25.57
N GLU A 472 -14.32 -21.44 26.40
CA GLU A 472 -13.04 -22.16 26.49
C GLU A 472 -12.52 -22.71 25.16
N GLU A 473 -13.40 -23.25 24.30
CA GLU A 473 -13.00 -23.80 23.01
C GLU A 473 -12.43 -22.71 22.07
N ILE A 474 -13.18 -21.61 21.89
CA ILE A 474 -12.77 -20.48 21.05
C ILE A 474 -11.53 -19.80 21.64
N LYS A 475 -11.49 -19.61 22.96
CA LYS A 475 -10.33 -19.09 23.68
C LYS A 475 -9.07 -19.90 23.37
N ARG A 476 -9.14 -21.22 23.48
CA ARG A 476 -8.00 -22.12 23.21
C ARG A 476 -7.53 -22.02 21.75
N ARG A 477 -8.47 -21.95 20.79
CA ARG A 477 -8.11 -21.76 19.37
C ARG A 477 -7.45 -20.40 19.15
N ALA A 478 -8.02 -19.33 19.69
CA ALA A 478 -7.45 -17.98 19.61
C ALA A 478 -6.03 -17.93 20.20
N GLY A 479 -5.79 -18.53 21.36
CA GLY A 479 -4.46 -18.63 21.98
C GLY A 479 -3.42 -19.29 21.07
N ARG A 480 -3.75 -20.44 20.46
CA ARG A 480 -2.84 -21.11 19.52
C ARG A 480 -2.56 -20.27 18.28
N THR A 481 -3.56 -19.54 17.79
CA THR A 481 -3.39 -18.65 16.63
C THR A 481 -2.53 -17.43 16.97
N LEU A 482 -2.68 -16.86 18.17
CA LEU A 482 -1.82 -15.79 18.69
C LEU A 482 -0.36 -16.26 18.76
N ASP A 483 -0.10 -17.44 19.34
CA ASP A 483 1.24 -18.04 19.40
C ASP A 483 1.84 -18.19 17.99
N ARG A 484 1.03 -18.63 17.02
CA ARG A 484 1.45 -18.81 15.63
C ARG A 484 1.84 -17.50 14.97
N ILE A 485 1.03 -16.44 15.13
CA ILE A 485 1.36 -15.09 14.61
C ILE A 485 2.70 -14.63 15.19
N MET A 486 2.86 -14.73 16.51
CA MET A 486 4.07 -14.26 17.18
C MET A 486 5.32 -15.04 16.76
N ARG A 487 5.24 -16.37 16.65
CA ARG A 487 6.36 -17.20 16.16
C ARG A 487 6.70 -16.92 14.70
N MET A 488 5.69 -16.72 13.84
CA MET A 488 5.91 -16.35 12.44
C MET A 488 6.64 -15.01 12.31
N LEU A 489 6.21 -13.97 13.04
CA LEU A 489 6.89 -12.67 13.02
C LEU A 489 8.31 -12.75 13.61
N SER A 490 8.46 -13.47 14.73
CA SER A 490 9.75 -13.63 15.43
C SER A 490 10.79 -14.38 14.58
N LEU A 491 10.38 -15.39 13.81
CA LEU A 491 11.26 -16.10 12.88
C LEU A 491 11.90 -15.14 11.86
N HIS A 492 11.12 -14.16 11.39
CA HIS A 492 11.54 -13.15 10.41
C HIS A 492 12.11 -11.88 11.04
N ALA A 493 12.26 -11.83 12.37
CA ALA A 493 12.99 -10.76 13.01
C ALA A 493 14.49 -10.90 12.71
N PHE A 494 15.10 -9.85 12.17
CA PHE A 494 16.53 -9.75 11.91
C PHE A 494 17.03 -8.43 12.50
N HIS A 495 17.98 -8.52 13.43
CA HIS A 495 18.46 -7.39 14.26
C HIS A 495 17.29 -6.59 14.86
N GLY A 496 16.29 -7.31 15.38
CA GLY A 496 15.13 -6.74 16.05
C GLY A 496 14.00 -6.24 15.15
N SER A 497 14.17 -6.24 13.82
CA SER A 497 13.13 -5.77 12.87
C SER A 497 12.53 -6.91 12.05
N VAL A 498 11.22 -6.90 11.85
CA VAL A 498 10.55 -7.90 10.99
C VAL A 498 10.84 -7.58 9.53
N ILE A 499 11.61 -8.45 8.87
CA ILE A 499 11.95 -8.37 7.45
C ILE A 499 11.51 -9.67 6.80
N ALA A 500 10.48 -9.61 5.97
CA ALA A 500 9.78 -10.79 5.47
C ALA A 500 9.22 -10.53 4.06
N PRO A 501 9.03 -11.58 3.23
CA PRO A 501 8.06 -11.48 2.15
C PRO A 501 6.65 -11.38 2.76
N MET A 502 5.74 -10.68 2.10
CA MET A 502 4.42 -10.40 2.67
C MET A 502 3.33 -10.52 1.62
N GLY A 503 2.19 -11.11 2.00
CA GLY A 503 1.02 -11.21 1.13
C GLY A 503 0.31 -9.86 0.92
N ARG A 504 0.54 -8.92 1.84
CA ARG A 504 -0.03 -7.58 1.87
C ARG A 504 0.95 -6.60 2.52
N ILE A 505 1.29 -5.52 1.81
CA ILE A 505 2.30 -4.55 2.24
C ILE A 505 2.00 -3.11 1.79
N TYR A 506 2.69 -2.16 2.42
CA TYR A 506 2.65 -0.71 2.20
C TYR A 506 4.06 -0.15 2.05
N ARG A 507 4.17 1.16 1.75
CA ARG A 507 5.45 1.86 1.54
C ARG A 507 6.44 1.65 2.68
N ASP A 508 5.99 1.44 3.91
CA ASP A 508 6.83 1.15 5.08
C ASP A 508 7.77 -0.08 4.93
N VAL A 509 7.61 -0.90 3.88
CA VAL A 509 8.55 -1.99 3.55
C VAL A 509 9.99 -1.52 3.38
N ILE A 510 10.20 -0.28 2.95
CA ILE A 510 11.54 0.31 2.80
C ILE A 510 12.15 0.71 4.16
N TYR A 511 11.32 0.81 5.21
CA TYR A 511 11.72 1.11 6.58
C TYR A 511 11.10 0.10 7.56
N PRO A 512 11.55 -1.17 7.54
CA PRO A 512 10.87 -2.27 8.23
C PRO A 512 10.73 -2.07 9.73
N PHE A 513 11.67 -1.33 10.35
CA PHE A 513 11.66 -0.93 11.77
C PHE A 513 10.58 0.10 12.13
N THR A 514 9.81 0.60 11.17
CA THR A 514 8.68 1.51 11.42
C THR A 514 7.32 0.80 11.32
N GLN A 515 7.26 -0.41 10.77
CA GLN A 515 6.01 -1.13 10.53
C GLN A 515 5.26 -1.48 11.84
N GLY A 516 3.95 -1.69 11.75
CA GLY A 516 3.11 -1.96 12.94
C GLY A 516 3.55 -3.18 13.76
N ALA A 517 3.97 -4.27 13.11
CA ALA A 517 4.46 -5.48 13.78
C ALA A 517 5.71 -5.23 14.65
N GLN A 518 6.42 -4.12 14.44
CA GLN A 518 7.54 -3.74 15.29
C GLN A 518 7.11 -3.46 16.73
N VAL A 519 5.88 -3.00 16.96
CA VAL A 519 5.32 -2.84 18.30
C VAL A 519 5.23 -4.20 19.01
N LEU A 520 4.78 -5.25 18.32
CA LEU A 520 4.72 -6.61 18.88
C LEU A 520 6.13 -7.11 19.27
N MET A 521 7.13 -6.90 18.41
CA MET A 521 8.51 -7.28 18.71
C MET A 521 9.06 -6.52 19.92
N ASN A 522 8.77 -5.22 20.04
CA ASN A 522 9.19 -4.41 21.18
C ASN A 522 8.47 -4.74 22.49
N LEU A 523 7.22 -5.22 22.41
CA LEU A 523 6.51 -5.76 23.57
C LEU A 523 7.05 -7.12 24.04
N VAL A 524 7.69 -7.88 23.15
CA VAL A 524 8.37 -9.14 23.48
C VAL A 524 9.78 -8.87 24.02
N ASP A 525 10.53 -7.99 23.36
CA ASP A 525 11.91 -7.66 23.71
C ASP A 525 12.17 -6.17 23.57
N SER A 526 12.37 -5.52 24.71
CA SER A 526 12.61 -4.08 24.80
C SER A 526 13.83 -3.61 24.00
N ARG A 527 14.77 -4.50 23.65
CA ARG A 527 15.96 -4.19 22.83
C ARG A 527 15.64 -3.91 21.35
N THR A 528 14.46 -4.30 20.86
CA THR A 528 14.11 -4.06 19.46
C THR A 528 13.63 -2.62 19.21
N PRO A 529 13.66 -2.14 17.95
CA PRO A 529 13.17 -0.81 17.62
C PRO A 529 11.76 -0.51 18.12
N ILE A 530 11.50 0.76 18.42
CA ILE A 530 10.18 1.30 18.74
C ILE A 530 9.50 1.78 17.45
N SER A 531 8.24 1.41 17.31
CA SER A 531 7.30 2.03 16.36
C SER A 531 6.12 2.62 17.12
N ASP A 532 5.59 3.72 16.60
CA ASP A 532 4.36 4.34 17.06
C ASP A 532 3.24 4.27 15.99
N LYS A 533 3.45 3.52 14.88
CA LYS A 533 2.51 3.44 13.74
C LYS A 533 1.30 2.53 13.96
N GLU A 534 1.19 1.90 15.13
CA GLU A 534 0.14 0.92 15.41
C GLU A 534 -0.38 1.04 16.86
N SER A 535 -1.66 1.38 17.01
CA SER A 535 -2.31 1.63 18.30
C SER A 535 -3.30 0.54 18.72
N TYR A 536 -3.76 -0.36 17.83
CA TYR A 536 -4.71 -1.42 18.19
C TYR A 536 -4.14 -2.44 19.20
N LEU A 537 -2.81 -2.53 19.26
CA LEU A 537 -2.06 -3.43 20.14
C LEU A 537 -2.13 -3.05 21.63
N VAL A 538 -2.64 -1.86 21.96
CA VAL A 538 -2.99 -1.49 23.34
C VAL A 538 -4.01 -2.44 23.97
N SER A 539 -4.76 -3.19 23.16
CA SER A 539 -5.65 -4.27 23.62
C SER A 539 -4.92 -5.31 24.47
N TYR A 540 -3.62 -5.50 24.27
CA TYR A 540 -2.78 -6.39 25.08
C TYR A 540 -2.67 -5.93 26.55
N ALA A 541 -2.77 -4.63 26.83
CA ALA A 541 -2.57 -4.05 28.16
C ALA A 541 -3.51 -4.64 29.22
N THR A 542 -4.73 -4.99 28.81
CA THR A 542 -5.78 -5.54 29.67
C THR A 542 -6.00 -7.04 29.45
N SER A 543 -5.13 -7.71 28.68
CA SER A 543 -5.31 -9.12 28.33
C SER A 543 -4.69 -10.08 29.34
N SER A 544 -5.32 -11.25 29.47
CA SER A 544 -4.77 -12.39 30.19
C SER A 544 -3.81 -13.25 29.36
N TYR A 545 -3.77 -13.05 28.03
CA TYR A 545 -2.81 -13.72 27.15
C TYR A 545 -1.36 -13.33 27.49
N ARG A 546 -0.43 -14.26 27.34
CA ARG A 546 1.01 -14.04 27.56
C ARG A 546 1.77 -14.59 26.37
N PHE A 547 2.80 -13.85 25.93
CA PHE A 547 3.64 -14.30 24.84
C PHE A 547 4.38 -15.60 25.18
N PRO A 548 4.61 -16.48 24.19
CA PRO A 548 5.48 -17.63 24.37
C PRO A 548 6.90 -17.24 24.81
N ASP A 549 7.51 -18.06 25.66
CA ASP A 549 8.85 -17.79 26.21
C ASP A 549 9.98 -17.97 25.17
N ASP A 550 9.72 -18.70 24.07
CA ASP A 550 10.70 -19.03 23.03
C ASP A 550 10.93 -17.91 22.00
N LEU A 551 10.16 -16.81 22.05
CA LEU A 551 10.18 -15.81 20.99
C LEU A 551 11.52 -15.07 20.87
N LYS A 552 12.16 -14.68 21.99
CA LYS A 552 13.45 -13.97 21.94
C LYS A 552 14.54 -14.83 21.31
N GLU A 553 14.59 -16.10 21.68
CA GLU A 553 15.52 -17.07 21.09
C GLU A 553 15.26 -17.22 19.59
N LEU A 554 14.00 -17.31 19.16
CA LEU A 554 13.63 -17.42 17.76
C LEU A 554 14.01 -16.18 16.93
N MET A 555 13.94 -14.99 17.53
CA MET A 555 14.37 -13.74 16.91
C MET A 555 15.88 -13.70 16.67
N GLU A 556 16.67 -14.18 17.63
CA GLU A 556 18.15 -14.12 17.59
C GLU A 556 18.79 -15.29 16.85
N SER A 557 18.13 -16.45 16.78
CA SER A 557 18.68 -17.69 16.23
C SER A 557 18.83 -17.66 14.72
N ASP A 558 19.91 -18.26 14.21
CA ASP A 558 20.05 -18.58 12.80
C ASP A 558 18.89 -19.47 12.31
N ALA A 559 18.47 -19.26 11.06
CA ALA A 559 17.40 -20.04 10.44
C ALA A 559 17.78 -20.44 9.02
N ASP A 560 17.46 -21.66 8.64
CA ASP A 560 17.50 -22.14 7.25
C ASP A 560 16.33 -23.11 7.08
N THR A 561 15.20 -22.58 6.63
CA THR A 561 13.95 -23.35 6.61
C THR A 561 12.99 -22.85 5.54
N SER A 562 11.97 -23.67 5.28
CA SER A 562 10.82 -23.29 4.47
C SER A 562 9.53 -23.80 5.08
N TYR A 563 8.44 -23.04 4.88
CA TYR A 563 7.12 -23.42 5.37
C TYR A 563 6.01 -22.86 4.46
N SER A 564 4.84 -23.48 4.54
CA SER A 564 3.66 -23.05 3.80
C SER A 564 2.71 -22.25 4.67
N THR A 565 2.09 -21.23 4.09
CA THR A 565 1.00 -20.45 4.69
C THR A 565 0.11 -19.90 3.58
N GLY A 566 -1.19 -20.14 3.66
CA GLY A 566 -2.11 -20.00 2.52
C GLY A 566 -1.58 -20.79 1.32
N ASN A 567 -1.49 -20.15 0.16
CA ASN A 567 -0.82 -20.72 -1.02
C ASN A 567 0.66 -20.34 -1.16
N ALA A 568 1.26 -19.61 -0.20
CA ALA A 568 2.65 -19.20 -0.27
C ALA A 568 3.59 -20.31 0.26
N LEU A 569 4.74 -20.48 -0.40
CA LEU A 569 5.88 -21.24 0.10
C LEU A 569 6.98 -20.25 0.47
N VAL A 570 7.09 -19.96 1.76
CA VAL A 570 8.07 -19.02 2.32
C VAL A 570 9.39 -19.76 2.54
N LYS A 571 10.49 -19.13 2.14
CA LYS A 571 11.86 -19.57 2.42
C LYS A 571 12.60 -18.49 3.20
N ILE A 572 13.43 -18.91 4.15
CA ILE A 572 14.25 -18.00 4.95
C ILE A 572 15.63 -18.62 5.19
N LYS A 573 16.65 -17.79 4.97
CA LYS A 573 18.02 -17.98 5.44
C LYS A 573 18.38 -16.77 6.29
N LYS A 574 18.59 -16.97 7.59
CA LYS A 574 18.95 -15.95 8.57
C LYS A 574 20.22 -16.36 9.27
N THR A 575 21.18 -15.46 9.35
CA THR A 575 22.41 -15.59 10.15
C THR A 575 22.59 -14.33 10.98
N GLN A 576 23.67 -14.22 11.74
CA GLN A 576 24.02 -12.95 12.40
C GLN A 576 24.39 -11.82 11.43
N ASP A 577 24.91 -12.15 10.24
CA ASP A 577 25.48 -11.16 9.31
C ASP A 577 24.52 -10.77 8.18
N TYR A 578 23.56 -11.63 7.85
CA TYR A 578 22.61 -11.40 6.76
C TYR A 578 21.31 -12.17 6.92
N LEU A 579 20.27 -11.65 6.27
CA LEU A 579 18.98 -12.30 6.04
C LEU A 579 18.69 -12.36 4.53
N LEU A 580 18.12 -13.48 4.08
CA LEU A 580 17.61 -13.69 2.74
C LEU A 580 16.27 -14.44 2.83
N THR A 581 15.19 -13.84 2.36
CA THR A 581 13.86 -14.47 2.45
C THR A 581 12.99 -14.16 1.23
N SER A 582 12.13 -15.11 0.86
CA SER A 582 11.29 -15.04 -0.34
C SER A 582 10.03 -15.87 -0.26
N VAL A 583 9.14 -15.64 -1.21
CA VAL A 583 8.09 -16.57 -1.60
C VAL A 583 8.46 -17.22 -2.93
N GLN A 584 8.59 -18.55 -2.92
CA GLN A 584 8.94 -19.35 -4.08
C GLN A 584 7.81 -19.31 -5.12
N SER A 585 8.12 -18.90 -6.35
CA SER A 585 7.20 -18.84 -7.50
C SER A 585 7.89 -19.26 -8.81
N PRO A 586 7.40 -20.27 -9.56
CA PRO A 586 6.33 -21.18 -9.17
C PRO A 586 6.77 -22.09 -8.02
N ARG A 587 5.80 -22.75 -7.38
CA ARG A 587 6.05 -23.75 -6.35
C ARG A 587 6.61 -25.04 -6.95
N SER A 588 7.51 -25.70 -6.22
CA SER A 588 8.18 -26.94 -6.65
C SER A 588 7.89 -28.14 -5.73
N ASP A 589 6.97 -28.00 -4.79
CA ASP A 589 6.72 -28.94 -3.68
C ASP A 589 5.44 -29.78 -3.85
N GLY A 590 4.89 -29.83 -5.06
CA GLY A 590 3.66 -30.59 -5.36
C GLY A 590 2.41 -30.05 -4.67
N PHE A 591 2.46 -28.81 -4.16
CA PHE A 591 1.35 -28.16 -3.47
C PHE A 591 0.09 -28.08 -4.32
N LYS A 592 -1.05 -28.39 -3.70
CA LYS A 592 -2.37 -28.24 -4.30
C LYS A 592 -3.04 -27.00 -3.74
N ARG A 593 -3.18 -25.97 -4.57
CA ARG A 593 -3.97 -24.77 -4.27
C ARG A 593 -5.40 -25.14 -3.89
N TRP A 594 -5.94 -24.50 -2.85
CA TRP A 594 -7.32 -24.66 -2.45
C TRP A 594 -8.27 -24.09 -3.53
N PRO A 595 -9.46 -24.69 -3.74
CA PRO A 595 -10.34 -24.28 -4.84
C PRO A 595 -10.99 -22.92 -4.58
N ASN A 596 -10.85 -21.98 -5.52
CA ASN A 596 -11.59 -20.72 -5.48
C ASN A 596 -13.03 -20.94 -5.93
N LEU A 597 -13.97 -20.85 -4.98
CA LEU A 597 -15.38 -21.19 -5.22
C LEU A 597 -16.07 -20.19 -6.16
N THR A 598 -15.58 -18.96 -6.28
CA THR A 598 -16.19 -17.93 -7.14
C THR A 598 -16.09 -18.23 -8.64
N LEU A 599 -15.29 -19.21 -9.02
CA LEU A 599 -15.16 -19.64 -10.41
C LEU A 599 -16.29 -20.60 -10.85
N ASP A 600 -17.07 -21.14 -9.92
CA ASP A 600 -18.26 -21.97 -10.18
C ASP A 600 -19.51 -21.27 -9.61
N ALA A 601 -20.24 -20.58 -10.48
CA ALA A 601 -21.36 -19.71 -10.11
C ALA A 601 -22.63 -20.45 -9.64
N SER A 602 -22.65 -21.79 -9.65
CA SER A 602 -23.89 -22.56 -9.46
C SER A 602 -24.37 -22.69 -8.00
N SER A 603 -23.54 -22.38 -7.00
CA SER A 603 -23.89 -22.61 -5.58
C SER A 603 -23.05 -21.83 -4.53
N LEU A 604 -22.80 -20.53 -4.75
CA LEU A 604 -22.07 -19.71 -3.76
C LEU A 604 -22.92 -19.40 -2.52
N ASP A 605 -22.63 -20.06 -1.39
CA ASP A 605 -23.16 -19.67 -0.08
C ASP A 605 -22.28 -18.57 0.53
N THR A 606 -22.62 -17.31 0.25
CA THR A 606 -21.95 -16.10 0.75
C THR A 606 -22.05 -15.93 2.26
N SER A 607 -22.85 -16.77 2.95
CA SER A 607 -22.78 -16.82 4.41
C SER A 607 -21.46 -17.44 4.89
N LYS A 608 -20.81 -18.32 4.13
CA LYS A 608 -19.73 -19.24 4.56
C LYS A 608 -18.33 -18.68 4.37
N TYR A 609 -17.41 -18.97 5.30
CA TYR A 609 -16.03 -18.46 5.20
C TYR A 609 -15.24 -18.92 3.94
N PRO A 610 -15.37 -20.14 3.42
CA PRO A 610 -14.69 -20.53 2.18
C PRO A 610 -14.99 -19.63 0.97
N VAL A 611 -16.21 -19.08 0.86
CA VAL A 611 -16.57 -18.11 -0.18
C VAL A 611 -15.90 -16.77 0.08
N VAL A 612 -15.83 -16.35 1.34
CA VAL A 612 -15.12 -15.13 1.77
C VAL A 612 -13.63 -15.20 1.42
N LYS A 613 -12.98 -16.33 1.75
CA LYS A 613 -11.59 -16.60 1.38
C LYS A 613 -11.40 -16.52 -0.14
N SER A 614 -12.37 -17.06 -0.89
CA SER A 614 -12.38 -16.98 -2.35
C SER A 614 -12.50 -15.54 -2.85
N LEU A 615 -13.35 -14.70 -2.24
CA LEU A 615 -13.45 -13.26 -2.52
C LEU A 615 -12.16 -12.50 -2.17
N ASN A 616 -11.51 -12.82 -1.04
CA ASN A 616 -10.22 -12.24 -0.67
C ASN A 616 -9.19 -12.42 -1.77
N GLU A 617 -9.05 -13.65 -2.26
CA GLU A 617 -8.12 -13.95 -3.35
C GLU A 617 -8.49 -13.19 -4.63
N ARG A 618 -9.80 -13.00 -4.91
CA ARG A 618 -10.28 -12.23 -6.07
C ARG A 618 -9.85 -10.77 -5.99
N PHE A 619 -10.18 -10.08 -4.89
CA PHE A 619 -9.87 -8.66 -4.72
C PHE A 619 -8.37 -8.40 -4.51
N HIS A 620 -7.71 -9.21 -3.70
CA HIS A 620 -6.38 -8.88 -3.16
C HIS A 620 -5.24 -9.76 -3.66
N GLY A 621 -5.53 -10.89 -4.31
CA GLY A 621 -4.50 -11.78 -4.87
C GLY A 621 -3.53 -12.32 -3.82
N THR A 622 -4.02 -12.71 -2.65
CA THR A 622 -3.25 -12.77 -1.39
C THR A 622 -2.15 -13.82 -1.31
N THR A 623 -2.23 -14.96 -2.01
CA THR A 623 -1.19 -16.01 -1.89
C THR A 623 -0.85 -16.83 -3.15
N ALA A 624 -1.61 -16.70 -4.25
CA ALA A 624 -1.45 -17.53 -5.46
C ALA A 624 -0.58 -16.87 -6.54
N PHE A 625 0.73 -16.77 -6.27
CA PHE A 625 1.68 -15.86 -6.94
C PHE A 625 2.34 -16.37 -8.23
N GLY A 626 1.59 -16.96 -9.14
CA GLY A 626 2.17 -17.50 -10.38
C GLY A 626 2.84 -16.43 -11.27
N PRO A 627 3.95 -16.74 -11.96
CA PRO A 627 4.62 -15.78 -12.84
C PRO A 627 3.69 -15.28 -13.95
N GLY A 628 3.79 -14.00 -14.31
CA GLY A 628 3.03 -13.39 -15.41
C GLY A 628 1.60 -12.97 -15.07
N LYS A 629 1.14 -13.22 -13.85
CA LYS A 629 -0.16 -12.74 -13.37
C LYS A 629 -0.09 -11.28 -12.95
N TYR A 630 -1.21 -10.57 -13.02
CA TYR A 630 -1.34 -9.28 -12.33
C TYR A 630 -1.17 -9.46 -10.83
N GLY A 631 -0.37 -8.61 -10.21
CA GLY A 631 -0.24 -8.57 -8.75
C GLY A 631 -1.10 -7.49 -8.11
N TYR A 632 -0.85 -7.27 -6.83
CA TYR A 632 -1.48 -6.30 -5.95
C TYR A 632 -0.43 -5.76 -4.97
N GLN A 633 -0.51 -6.08 -3.67
CA GLN A 633 0.37 -5.58 -2.61
C GLN A 633 1.36 -6.64 -2.10
N GLN A 634 1.85 -7.51 -2.98
CA GLN A 634 2.77 -8.58 -2.57
C GLN A 634 4.21 -8.09 -2.55
N HIS A 635 4.94 -8.46 -1.50
CA HIS A 635 6.38 -8.33 -1.42
C HIS A 635 7.03 -9.70 -1.50
N MET A 636 7.74 -9.97 -2.60
CA MET A 636 8.10 -11.33 -2.98
C MET A 636 9.43 -11.82 -2.43
N TRP A 637 10.41 -10.92 -2.25
CA TRP A 637 11.71 -11.29 -1.73
C TRP A 637 12.47 -10.06 -1.22
N VAL A 638 13.39 -10.29 -0.28
CA VAL A 638 14.29 -9.27 0.26
C VAL A 638 15.58 -9.91 0.79
N ALA A 639 16.69 -9.20 0.64
CA ALA A 639 17.96 -9.47 1.30
C ALA A 639 18.31 -8.30 2.23
N ALA A 640 18.87 -8.55 3.40
CA ALA A 640 19.24 -7.51 4.36
C ALA A 640 20.54 -7.82 5.10
N LEU A 641 21.32 -6.78 5.39
CA LEU A 641 22.51 -6.82 6.25
C LEU A 641 22.29 -6.11 7.60
N SER A 642 21.24 -5.30 7.69
CA SER A 642 20.73 -4.66 8.91
C SER A 642 19.29 -4.17 8.65
N PRO A 643 18.56 -3.67 9.66
CA PRO A 643 17.20 -3.14 9.48
C PRO A 643 17.10 -1.99 8.47
N GLU A 644 18.16 -1.19 8.31
CA GLU A 644 18.19 -0.10 7.34
C GLU A 644 18.96 -0.41 6.04
N ALA A 645 19.69 -1.53 5.97
CA ALA A 645 20.50 -1.90 4.80
C ALA A 645 19.91 -3.15 4.14
N LEU A 646 18.88 -2.95 3.32
CA LEU A 646 18.13 -3.99 2.64
C LEU A 646 18.03 -3.74 1.14
N VAL A 647 17.80 -4.82 0.39
CA VAL A 647 17.62 -4.78 -1.05
C VAL A 647 16.52 -5.74 -1.51
N PHE A 648 15.71 -5.27 -2.45
CA PHE A 648 14.75 -6.08 -3.19
C PHE A 648 14.52 -5.50 -4.59
N ALA A 649 13.85 -6.27 -5.44
CA ALA A 649 13.34 -5.79 -6.72
C ALA A 649 11.85 -6.09 -6.86
N ASN A 650 11.13 -5.23 -7.58
CA ASN A 650 9.74 -5.44 -7.95
C ASN A 650 9.41 -4.72 -9.26
N HIS A 651 8.34 -5.16 -9.92
CA HIS A 651 7.76 -4.43 -11.04
C HIS A 651 6.70 -3.48 -10.46
N PRO A 652 6.93 -2.16 -10.41
CA PRO A 652 6.04 -1.25 -9.71
C PRO A 652 4.69 -1.11 -10.43
N GLY A 653 3.66 -0.74 -9.68
CA GLY A 653 2.36 -0.42 -10.28
C GLY A 653 2.24 1.01 -10.79
N GLY A 654 3.06 1.92 -10.28
CA GLY A 654 3.15 3.32 -10.69
C GLY A 654 4.55 3.73 -11.10
N THR A 655 4.71 4.98 -11.51
CA THR A 655 5.99 5.51 -12.02
C THR A 655 6.73 6.43 -11.05
N TYR A 656 6.17 6.61 -9.84
CA TYR A 656 6.61 7.58 -8.85
C TYR A 656 6.32 7.06 -7.43
N ASP A 657 7.23 7.31 -6.49
CA ASP A 657 7.13 6.85 -5.09
C ASP A 657 5.91 7.44 -4.34
N GLY A 658 5.60 8.72 -4.57
CA GLY A 658 4.48 9.39 -3.89
C GLY A 658 3.08 8.94 -4.34
N SER A 659 2.97 7.99 -5.28
CA SER A 659 1.68 7.43 -5.69
C SER A 659 1.08 6.53 -4.60
N SER A 660 -0.23 6.67 -4.39
CA SER A 660 -1.03 5.80 -3.51
C SER A 660 -1.60 4.57 -4.24
N MET A 661 -1.23 4.37 -5.52
CA MET A 661 -1.72 3.27 -6.33
C MET A 661 -1.36 1.91 -5.72
N ARG A 662 -2.19 0.91 -6.02
CA ARG A 662 -1.99 -0.50 -5.63
C ARG A 662 -2.19 -1.39 -6.86
N PRO A 663 -1.19 -2.12 -7.37
CA PRO A 663 0.18 -2.27 -6.87
C PRO A 663 0.90 -0.95 -6.66
N GLY A 664 1.65 -0.84 -5.56
CA GLY A 664 2.41 0.36 -5.22
C GLY A 664 3.71 0.47 -6.00
N TYR A 665 4.42 1.56 -5.76
CA TYR A 665 5.76 1.78 -6.29
C TYR A 665 6.76 0.79 -5.65
N TRP A 666 6.94 0.84 -4.34
CA TRP A 666 7.80 -0.11 -3.59
C TRP A 666 7.07 -1.36 -3.07
N TYR A 667 5.74 -1.31 -2.99
CA TYR A 667 4.93 -2.24 -2.19
C TYR A 667 3.89 -2.98 -3.05
N GLY A 668 4.38 -3.82 -3.94
CA GLY A 668 3.52 -4.59 -4.83
C GLY A 668 4.23 -5.01 -6.11
N ASN A 669 3.51 -5.75 -6.94
CA ASN A 669 3.97 -6.11 -8.27
C ASN A 669 2.87 -5.84 -9.30
N GLY A 670 3.17 -5.07 -10.35
CA GLY A 670 2.29 -4.91 -11.51
C GLY A 670 2.02 -6.26 -12.18
N ILE A 671 3.12 -6.95 -12.51
CA ILE A 671 3.13 -8.32 -13.01
C ILE A 671 4.07 -9.15 -12.11
N MET A 672 3.57 -10.30 -11.66
CA MET A 672 4.25 -11.18 -10.72
C MET A 672 5.50 -11.83 -11.35
N PRO A 673 6.65 -11.83 -10.65
CA PRO A 673 7.86 -12.49 -11.11
C PRO A 673 7.83 -14.01 -10.88
N ALA A 674 8.72 -14.71 -11.59
CA ALA A 674 9.23 -15.99 -11.09
C ALA A 674 10.33 -15.71 -10.06
N VAL A 675 10.34 -16.42 -8.94
CA VAL A 675 11.28 -16.29 -7.83
C VAL A 675 11.70 -17.67 -7.32
N LYS A 676 13.00 -17.88 -7.16
CA LYS A 676 13.55 -19.10 -6.55
C LYS A 676 14.68 -18.76 -5.60
N GLN A 677 14.58 -19.28 -4.39
CA GLN A 677 15.63 -19.20 -3.38
C GLN A 677 16.35 -20.55 -3.22
N THR A 678 17.68 -20.50 -3.26
CA THR A 678 18.62 -21.51 -2.75
C THR A 678 19.17 -21.04 -1.38
N GLU A 679 20.09 -21.77 -0.76
CA GLU A 679 20.60 -21.42 0.58
C GLU A 679 21.11 -19.97 0.65
N ASP A 680 21.94 -19.54 -0.29
CA ASP A 680 22.66 -18.26 -0.27
C ASP A 680 22.29 -17.32 -1.43
N ALA A 681 21.24 -17.63 -2.19
CA ALA A 681 20.88 -16.85 -3.37
C ALA A 681 19.38 -16.83 -3.68
N ILE A 682 18.93 -15.72 -4.28
CA ILE A 682 17.60 -15.55 -4.86
C ILE A 682 17.75 -15.21 -6.34
N ALA A 683 17.11 -16.00 -7.19
CA ALA A 683 16.93 -15.74 -8.60
C ALA A 683 15.51 -15.22 -8.87
N SER A 684 15.37 -14.22 -9.73
CA SER A 684 14.06 -13.73 -10.19
C SER A 684 14.03 -13.39 -11.67
N ILE A 685 12.87 -13.58 -12.31
CA ILE A 685 12.62 -13.21 -13.72
C ILE A 685 11.29 -12.44 -13.79
N TYR A 686 11.33 -11.28 -14.44
CA TYR A 686 10.20 -10.43 -14.76
C TYR A 686 9.97 -10.41 -16.27
N SER A 687 8.70 -10.42 -16.67
CA SER A 687 8.27 -10.31 -18.06
C SER A 687 7.06 -9.38 -18.12
N ILE A 688 7.29 -8.15 -18.54
CA ILE A 688 6.26 -7.12 -18.69
C ILE A 688 5.55 -7.33 -20.03
N THR A 689 4.23 -7.20 -20.05
CA THR A 689 3.41 -7.29 -21.28
C THR A 689 3.02 -5.90 -21.74
N ASP A 690 2.65 -5.75 -23.02
CA ASP A 690 2.16 -4.48 -23.57
C ASP A 690 0.83 -4.00 -22.93
N ASP A 691 0.14 -4.90 -22.22
CA ASP A 691 -1.08 -4.62 -21.45
C ASP A 691 -0.81 -4.01 -20.06
N TYR A 692 0.45 -3.67 -19.75
CA TYR A 692 0.83 -2.95 -18.53
C TYR A 692 1.52 -1.62 -18.87
N PRO A 693 1.19 -0.51 -18.17
CA PRO A 693 1.71 0.81 -18.56
C PRO A 693 3.16 1.08 -18.13
N VAL A 694 3.67 0.37 -17.12
CA VAL A 694 5.01 0.61 -16.56
C VAL A 694 6.01 -0.36 -17.19
N HIS A 695 6.96 0.17 -17.97
CA HIS A 695 7.93 -0.62 -18.72
C HIS A 695 9.34 -0.59 -18.11
N PHE A 696 9.41 -0.75 -16.80
CA PHE A 696 10.67 -0.96 -16.09
C PHE A 696 10.47 -1.84 -14.85
N VAL A 697 11.55 -2.47 -14.43
CA VAL A 697 11.69 -3.10 -13.10
C VAL A 697 12.71 -2.28 -12.34
N HIS A 698 12.56 -2.16 -11.03
CA HIS A 698 13.53 -1.42 -10.22
C HIS A 698 14.03 -2.19 -9.02
N ILE A 699 15.18 -1.75 -8.51
CA ILE A 699 15.82 -2.24 -7.31
C ILE A 699 15.81 -1.10 -6.29
N TYR A 700 15.31 -1.38 -5.09
CA TYR A 700 15.51 -0.53 -3.92
C TYR A 700 16.84 -0.92 -3.26
N ALA A 701 17.81 -0.01 -3.22
CA ALA A 701 19.11 -0.21 -2.58
C ALA A 701 19.63 1.15 -2.05
N PRO A 702 19.32 1.52 -0.79
CA PRO A 702 19.71 2.80 -0.22
C PRO A 702 21.21 2.82 0.06
N LEU A 703 21.99 3.36 -0.89
CA LEU A 703 23.46 3.24 -0.85
C LEU A 703 24.08 3.82 0.42
N SER A 704 23.49 4.89 0.95
CA SER A 704 23.93 5.54 2.19
C SER A 704 23.85 4.66 3.45
N LYS A 705 23.20 3.50 3.38
CA LYS A 705 23.05 2.56 4.50
C LYS A 705 24.08 1.43 4.50
N PHE A 706 24.92 1.36 3.48
CA PHE A 706 25.99 0.39 3.34
C PHE A 706 27.36 1.03 3.58
N ASP A 707 28.30 0.27 4.13
CA ASP A 707 29.68 0.73 4.37
C ASP A 707 30.44 0.90 3.05
N ASN A 708 30.16 0.02 2.08
CA ASN A 708 30.67 0.11 0.72
C ASN A 708 29.58 -0.25 -0.28
N ALA A 709 29.54 0.48 -1.39
CA ALA A 709 28.73 0.21 -2.55
C ALA A 709 29.56 0.36 -3.83
N GLU A 710 29.51 -0.63 -4.71
CA GLU A 710 30.23 -0.63 -5.97
C GLU A 710 29.34 -1.14 -7.11
N ILE A 711 29.33 -0.42 -8.23
CA ILE A 711 28.62 -0.82 -9.45
C ILE A 711 29.66 -1.17 -10.50
N GLU A 712 29.61 -2.40 -11.04
CA GLU A 712 30.51 -2.88 -12.09
C GLU A 712 29.68 -3.61 -13.16
N ASP A 713 29.49 -2.95 -14.31
CA ASP A 713 28.68 -3.44 -15.44
C ASP A 713 27.25 -3.85 -15.05
N HIS A 714 27.05 -5.15 -14.85
CA HIS A 714 25.78 -5.79 -14.51
C HIS A 714 25.63 -6.05 -13.00
N TRP A 715 26.62 -5.66 -12.20
CA TRP A 715 26.69 -5.98 -10.79
C TRP A 715 26.55 -4.76 -9.90
N LEU A 716 25.83 -4.96 -8.78
CA LEU A 716 25.83 -4.09 -7.61
C LEU A 716 26.36 -4.89 -6.42
N PHE A 717 27.50 -4.48 -5.88
CA PHE A 717 28.12 -5.06 -4.68
C PHE A 717 27.93 -4.14 -3.49
N LEU A 718 27.46 -4.68 -2.38
CA LEU A 718 27.13 -3.95 -1.16
C LEU A 718 27.70 -4.69 0.04
N SER A 719 28.22 -3.98 1.02
CA SER A 719 28.70 -4.58 2.28
C SER A 719 28.35 -3.72 3.48
N LYS A 720 28.12 -4.38 4.61
CA LYS A 720 27.93 -3.74 5.92
C LYS A 720 28.41 -4.66 7.02
N GLY A 721 29.30 -4.18 7.88
CA GLY A 721 29.94 -5.00 8.89
C GLY A 721 30.61 -6.22 8.26
N ASN A 722 30.21 -7.42 8.67
CA ASN A 722 30.72 -8.68 8.12
C ASN A 722 29.82 -9.28 7.01
N GLY A 723 28.68 -8.66 6.71
CA GLY A 723 27.74 -9.13 5.70
C GLY A 723 27.96 -8.49 4.32
N ASN A 724 27.64 -9.23 3.27
CA ASN A 724 27.78 -8.81 1.87
C ASN A 724 26.56 -9.21 1.04
N ILE A 725 26.19 -8.36 0.09
CA ILE A 725 25.18 -8.59 -0.94
C ILE A 725 25.83 -8.35 -2.31
N ALA A 726 25.55 -9.24 -3.28
CA ALA A 726 25.90 -9.03 -4.68
C ALA A 726 24.68 -9.28 -5.57
N ILE A 727 24.29 -8.31 -6.38
CA ILE A 727 23.16 -8.43 -7.29
C ILE A 727 23.64 -8.33 -8.71
N TRP A 728 23.41 -9.39 -9.47
CA TRP A 728 23.55 -9.37 -10.91
C TRP A 728 22.21 -9.05 -11.57
N SER A 729 22.23 -8.21 -12.61
CA SER A 729 21.08 -7.84 -13.44
C SER A 729 21.34 -8.17 -14.90
N SER A 730 20.36 -8.76 -15.58
CA SER A 730 20.43 -8.99 -17.04
C SER A 730 20.38 -7.70 -17.87
N GLY A 731 19.94 -6.59 -17.26
CA GLY A 731 19.90 -5.26 -17.87
C GLY A 731 20.84 -4.28 -17.19
N ARG A 732 21.03 -3.12 -17.82
CA ARG A 732 21.83 -2.02 -17.24
C ARG A 732 21.09 -1.38 -16.07
N LEU A 733 21.78 -1.20 -14.96
CA LEU A 733 21.29 -0.46 -13.80
C LEU A 733 21.39 1.04 -14.08
N GLU A 734 20.25 1.71 -14.23
CA GLU A 734 20.18 3.18 -14.38
C GLU A 734 19.78 3.80 -13.03
N PRO A 735 20.64 4.59 -12.36
CA PRO A 735 20.26 5.32 -11.16
C PRO A 735 19.05 6.21 -11.43
N TYR A 736 18.10 6.19 -10.50
CA TYR A 736 16.92 7.06 -10.55
C TYR A 736 16.77 7.79 -9.20
N SER A 737 16.25 9.01 -9.24
CA SER A 737 16.11 9.84 -8.04
C SER A 737 14.86 10.71 -8.16
N ASP A 738 13.87 10.39 -7.33
CA ASP A 738 12.64 11.15 -7.13
C ASP A 738 12.59 11.75 -5.72
N GLU A 739 11.93 11.09 -4.76
CA GLU A 739 11.87 11.42 -3.33
C GLU A 739 13.08 10.86 -2.57
N LEU A 740 13.61 9.71 -3.02
CA LEU A 740 14.68 8.96 -2.35
C LEU A 740 15.96 8.98 -3.21
N PRO A 741 16.85 9.98 -3.06
CA PRO A 741 18.11 9.99 -3.79
C PRO A 741 18.99 8.78 -3.45
N ASP A 742 19.78 8.34 -4.42
CA ASP A 742 20.78 7.27 -4.30
C ASP A 742 20.23 5.97 -3.68
N SER A 743 18.94 5.69 -3.91
CA SER A 743 18.24 4.54 -3.34
C SER A 743 17.58 3.64 -4.40
N GLU A 744 17.57 4.05 -5.66
CA GLU A 744 16.89 3.34 -6.73
C GLU A 744 17.77 3.11 -7.97
N PHE A 745 17.64 1.91 -8.54
CA PHE A 745 18.12 1.60 -9.87
C PHE A 745 16.99 1.03 -10.74
N ARG A 746 16.71 1.67 -11.88
CA ARG A 746 15.72 1.23 -12.86
C ARG A 746 16.37 0.46 -14.01
N ILE A 747 15.64 -0.53 -14.53
CA ILE A 747 15.98 -1.29 -15.72
C ILE A 747 14.82 -1.15 -16.70
N TYR A 748 15.02 -0.32 -17.73
CA TYR A 748 14.00 -0.06 -18.75
C TYR A 748 13.99 -1.15 -19.84
N LYS A 749 13.50 -2.32 -19.46
CA LYS A 749 13.39 -3.50 -20.33
C LYS A 749 12.26 -4.42 -19.86
N ASP A 750 11.46 -4.91 -20.80
CA ASP A 750 10.30 -5.76 -20.51
C ASP A 750 10.69 -7.14 -19.96
N LYS A 751 11.80 -7.70 -20.43
CA LYS A 751 12.35 -8.98 -19.96
C LYS A 751 13.61 -8.72 -19.15
N THR A 752 13.51 -8.93 -17.84
CA THR A 752 14.60 -8.65 -16.90
C THR A 752 14.75 -9.79 -15.89
N ALA A 753 15.98 -10.11 -15.53
CA ALA A 753 16.31 -11.17 -14.59
C ALA A 753 17.39 -10.72 -13.60
N PHE A 754 17.30 -11.21 -12.36
CA PHE A 754 18.25 -10.89 -11.29
C PHE A 754 18.70 -12.15 -10.57
N ILE A 755 19.96 -12.16 -10.12
CA ILE A 755 20.41 -13.05 -9.04
C ILE A 755 21.03 -12.22 -7.92
N CYS A 756 20.45 -12.31 -6.74
CA CYS A 756 20.99 -11.75 -5.50
C CYS A 756 21.70 -12.86 -4.71
N TYR A 757 22.97 -12.65 -4.38
CA TYR A 757 23.77 -13.51 -3.51
C TYR A 757 24.03 -12.81 -2.18
N VAL A 758 24.06 -13.57 -1.10
CA VAL A 758 24.44 -13.11 0.24
C VAL A 758 25.62 -13.90 0.79
N GLY A 759 26.39 -13.29 1.67
CA GLY A 759 27.46 -14.02 2.36
C GLY A 759 28.21 -13.20 3.40
N SER A 760 28.95 -13.89 4.26
CA SER A 760 29.77 -13.29 5.30
C SER A 760 31.24 -13.17 4.89
N GLY A 761 31.97 -12.25 5.51
CA GLY A 761 33.42 -12.13 5.41
C GLY A 761 33.90 -10.97 4.55
N ASN A 762 35.10 -11.11 3.98
CA ASN A 762 35.78 -10.06 3.25
C ASN A 762 35.03 -9.70 1.93
N PRO A 763 34.65 -8.43 1.70
CA PRO A 763 33.88 -8.02 0.52
C PRO A 763 34.57 -8.33 -0.82
N GLU A 764 35.89 -8.14 -0.89
CA GLU A 764 36.67 -8.36 -2.11
C GLU A 764 36.74 -9.85 -2.49
N ALA A 765 36.86 -10.73 -1.49
CA ALA A 765 36.81 -12.17 -1.68
C ALA A 765 35.39 -12.63 -2.10
N PHE A 766 34.36 -12.06 -1.48
CA PHE A 766 32.96 -12.32 -1.80
C PHE A 766 32.62 -11.90 -3.24
N LYS A 767 33.01 -10.69 -3.65
CA LYS A 767 32.90 -10.18 -5.02
C LYS A 767 33.51 -11.15 -6.03
N LYS A 768 34.78 -11.53 -5.82
CA LYS A 768 35.49 -12.49 -6.69
C LYS A 768 34.82 -13.85 -6.77
N SER A 769 34.19 -14.30 -5.68
CA SER A 769 33.42 -15.55 -5.64
C SER A 769 32.15 -15.44 -6.48
N CYS A 770 31.38 -14.36 -6.32
CA CYS A 770 30.14 -14.11 -7.06
C CYS A 770 30.38 -13.98 -8.56
N MET A 771 31.42 -13.26 -8.98
CA MET A 771 31.76 -13.11 -10.41
C MET A 771 32.11 -14.45 -11.08
N LYS A 772 32.67 -15.42 -10.34
CA LYS A 772 32.94 -16.78 -10.85
C LYS A 772 31.69 -17.63 -11.03
N ARG A 773 30.53 -17.21 -10.48
CA ARG A 773 29.26 -17.90 -10.69
C ARG A 773 28.70 -17.66 -12.09
N LEU A 774 29.18 -16.68 -12.85
CA LEU A 774 28.83 -16.47 -14.27
C LEU A 774 27.30 -16.54 -14.54
N PRO A 775 26.49 -15.70 -13.88
CA PRO A 775 25.05 -15.66 -14.11
C PRO A 775 24.73 -15.28 -15.56
N ALA A 776 23.70 -15.91 -16.12
CA ALA A 776 23.27 -15.70 -17.50
C ALA A 776 21.75 -15.84 -17.62
N PHE A 777 21.15 -14.96 -18.42
CA PHE A 777 19.73 -14.97 -18.75
C PHE A 777 19.54 -15.13 -20.27
N ASP A 778 18.81 -16.17 -20.65
CA ASP A 778 18.38 -16.39 -22.02
C ASP A 778 16.93 -15.90 -22.18
N GLU A 779 16.77 -14.81 -22.93
CA GLU A 779 15.47 -14.17 -23.19
C GLU A 779 14.55 -14.95 -24.14
N GLU A 780 15.10 -15.86 -24.94
CA GLU A 780 14.33 -16.71 -25.85
C GLU A 780 13.69 -17.85 -25.08
N SER A 781 14.49 -18.57 -24.28
CA SER A 781 13.98 -19.66 -23.43
C SER A 781 13.41 -19.19 -22.09
N MET A 782 13.51 -17.89 -21.78
CA MET A 782 13.12 -17.30 -20.50
C MET A 782 13.71 -18.04 -19.29
N THR A 783 15.00 -18.38 -19.39
CA THR A 783 15.71 -19.19 -18.39
C THR A 783 16.90 -18.41 -17.82
N LEU A 784 16.96 -18.34 -16.50
CA LEU A 784 18.04 -17.77 -15.71
C LEU A 784 18.85 -18.90 -15.06
N SER A 785 20.18 -18.83 -15.15
CA SER A 785 21.07 -19.81 -14.54
C SER A 785 22.41 -19.23 -14.14
N ASP A 786 23.15 -19.98 -13.31
CA ASP A 786 24.54 -19.71 -12.99
C ASP A 786 25.37 -21.01 -12.96
N ALA A 787 26.69 -20.88 -12.78
CA ALA A 787 27.63 -22.00 -12.67
C ALA A 787 27.59 -22.71 -11.31
N SER A 788 26.89 -22.18 -10.31
CA SER A 788 26.71 -22.84 -9.00
C SER A 788 25.54 -23.83 -8.99
N GLY A 789 24.69 -23.81 -10.02
CA GLY A 789 23.58 -24.74 -10.21
C GLY A 789 22.20 -24.09 -10.03
N ILE A 790 22.14 -22.78 -9.85
CA ILE A 790 20.87 -22.05 -9.90
C ILE A 790 20.30 -22.20 -11.31
N LYS A 791 19.02 -22.57 -11.37
CA LYS A 791 18.23 -22.61 -12.59
C LYS A 791 16.79 -22.25 -12.27
N LEU A 792 16.29 -21.22 -12.94
CA LEU A 792 14.92 -20.72 -12.86
C LEU A 792 14.40 -20.53 -14.28
N ALA A 793 13.27 -21.14 -14.60
CA ALA A 793 12.57 -20.90 -15.85
C ALA A 793 11.30 -20.09 -15.55
N TYR A 794 11.04 -19.07 -16.35
CA TYR A 794 9.80 -18.34 -16.31
C TYR A 794 8.79 -18.99 -17.26
N LYS A 795 7.63 -19.34 -16.72
CA LYS A 795 6.48 -19.79 -17.49
C LYS A 795 5.27 -19.03 -16.97
N ALA A 796 4.68 -18.21 -17.84
CA ALA A 796 3.47 -17.49 -17.50
C ALA A 796 2.36 -18.46 -17.11
N GLU A 797 1.70 -18.18 -16.00
CA GLU A 797 0.53 -18.90 -15.52
C GLU A 797 -0.74 -18.12 -15.80
N GLU A 798 -1.82 -18.82 -16.16
CA GLU A 798 -3.15 -18.23 -16.24
C GLU A 798 -3.90 -18.40 -14.93
N ASP A 799 -4.54 -17.33 -14.46
CA ASP A 799 -5.33 -17.36 -13.23
C ASP A 799 -6.51 -16.40 -13.29
N ARG A 800 -7.69 -16.98 -13.46
CA ARG A 800 -8.94 -16.23 -13.57
C ARG A 800 -9.28 -15.48 -12.28
N THR A 801 -8.64 -15.80 -11.15
CA THR A 801 -8.97 -15.13 -9.89
C THR A 801 -8.44 -13.69 -9.83
N GLN A 802 -7.51 -13.28 -10.70
CA GLN A 802 -6.91 -11.94 -10.64
C GLN A 802 -7.74 -10.79 -11.27
N TYR A 803 -8.92 -11.06 -11.82
CA TYR A 803 -9.73 -10.06 -12.57
C TYR A 803 -11.03 -9.69 -11.85
N VAL A 804 -11.25 -8.44 -11.43
CA VAL A 804 -12.43 -8.03 -10.65
C VAL A 804 -13.25 -6.95 -11.32
#